data_AF-A0A318D0Y4-F1
#
_entry.id   AF-A0A318D0Y4-F1
#
_cell.length_a   1.000
_cell.length_b   1.000
_cell.length_c   1.000
_cell.angle_alpha   90.00
_cell.angle_beta   90.00
_cell.angle_gamma   90.00
#
_symmetry.space_group_name_H-M   'P 1'
#
loop_
_entity.id
_entity.type
_entity.pdbx_description
1 polymer ?
#
loop_
_entity_poly.entity_id
_entity_poly.type
_entity_poly.pdbx_seq_one_letter_code
_entity_poly.pdbx_strand_id
1 'polypeptide(L)'
;MIIRGQLIAEAPIYRGNARKTLFTRDGDGSTRMISLAGEIAGTAESLMDAFIGESRNGRNIGLLNRLWQRLYGKSMPVGLITEVDCRLKQEYYNPDKFFDLRMGIKLDKDRWAAEANANYKMETTFRNCVFDFRLMVNDKMLKSEDNQAGLYYLLKELEEGRFWFGAGKTKGLGRCRLELDASLPKPVKLPGLSPKANHISVNLRLDAENPILIGWNWGKVESDQPSFVDTNGKLFLQGMSQIPGVIRGRLEIAIGGNVSDVDKWKAKLARSLPRAITGWITQRSSRTEAAWTFPKAAVAKLSKGKHAISKKVLSRIEPLIDRKFPSREAAEDSFYDTLGKNAKKSRRILDILEHEQKVVHELDRDAWQEMAGKLGIVQDIADDLAAAMDDQSKFEKLIIKACEEDVLPGLYNQVDQQQKLLQSDVWVDEEITTRLQHIQIKNMLMNGEITERQWDDPGAVPKGVTDGIWREFLQSHNRVRYRHMVNSRNLRKSIVNDENCIAVLKAYRDHTRVELSRPENTDFRAGGPSNREISQAYGKPYDKVFMKMFTWSPSVQEKGKWEVYIPGSTIKGAFRRRASQVLTTLWGEGRETGDVLDWLFGRQRQPGRIQFSDAYLADPDDPQKVWCSMDGVRMDPATGRPIEQAKTDFLFAYGKDLSFRTRLDIDDVSEKDMPALNVFAHLLNDFQMGDIPLGGEKTSGFGWTQARLEKLTWLAPKADKMTEKLFGNVQLEKDGIWRRAEIEGPDAASIWTSFAGISKKDMDDFQEPRIASRGFISHSSFGGYSGKLMIEGTVLTPVHVRESGEPFYTAVLNGEPVNGWDFFSISPPSRDVRGDDNSYALPSKTLKGMIRHIYSIASESSSPSTDISKMNPADSLFGWVGAGQNQALMGRLVFDFGVFENIKTAWFKVPYPYGHWQWTGKEWKNVPGNQARFNIIAGLWRLFPNVPLAPSIERLDDLVPDDVQANYIRAILPGGKFHTSIRFWNLKKEELQRLIWCLEMENGMAHKVGKTRYLGFGSLTMRVLPESYLIDWNARYAGDKNGKWRKPLSADQWLNSKVIAHHSELLKALNAKSL
;
A
#
# COMPACT_ATOMS: atom_id res chain seq x y z
N MET A 1 9.13 44.56 3.64
CA MET A 1 8.43 43.64 4.56
C MET A 1 8.95 42.21 4.39
N ILE A 2 9.06 41.46 5.49
CA ILE A 2 9.41 40.03 5.47
C ILE A 2 8.19 39.25 5.99
N ILE A 3 7.71 38.29 5.20
CA ILE A 3 6.65 37.36 5.60
C ILE A 3 7.28 36.00 5.83
N ARG A 4 6.97 35.37 6.96
CA ARG A 4 7.50 34.06 7.37
C ARG A 4 6.37 33.09 7.67
N GLY A 5 6.67 31.81 7.49
CA GLY A 5 5.75 30.73 7.76
C GLY A 5 6.36 29.38 7.42
N GLN A 6 5.50 28.40 7.23
CA GLN A 6 5.84 27.03 6.90
C GLN A 6 5.04 26.60 5.68
N LEU A 7 5.72 26.04 4.68
CA LEU A 7 5.08 25.40 3.55
C LEU A 7 5.06 23.89 3.80
N ILE A 8 3.87 23.33 3.92
CA ILE A 8 3.63 21.91 4.24
C ILE A 8 3.28 21.17 2.95
N ALA A 9 4.00 20.10 2.65
CA ALA A 9 3.72 19.24 1.51
C ALA A 9 2.53 18.30 1.80
N GLU A 10 1.30 18.74 1.57
CA GLU A 10 0.09 17.89 1.73
C GLU A 10 0.10 16.64 0.83
N ALA A 11 0.88 16.70 -0.26
CA ALA A 11 1.20 15.55 -1.09
C ALA A 11 2.71 15.52 -1.42
N PRO A 12 3.29 14.33 -1.68
CA PRO A 12 4.71 14.21 -2.05
C PRO A 12 5.12 15.10 -3.20
N ILE A 13 6.28 15.75 -3.08
CA ILE A 13 6.78 16.66 -4.11
C ILE A 13 7.81 15.94 -4.97
N TYR A 14 7.56 15.94 -6.28
CA TYR A 14 8.48 15.49 -7.31
C TYR A 14 9.00 16.70 -8.10
N ARG A 15 10.31 16.86 -8.31
CA ARG A 15 10.82 18.03 -9.07
C ARG A 15 10.66 17.90 -10.59
N GLY A 16 10.72 16.66 -11.12
CA GLY A 16 10.65 16.36 -12.55
C GLY A 16 11.85 16.84 -13.37
N ASN A 17 12.12 16.12 -14.46
CA ASN A 17 13.34 16.17 -15.28
C ASN A 17 14.60 15.69 -14.57
N ALA A 18 14.72 14.38 -14.40
CA ALA A 18 15.86 13.66 -14.99
C ALA A 18 15.65 12.15 -14.96
N ARG A 19 16.28 11.45 -15.90
CA ARG A 19 16.78 10.06 -15.69
C ARG A 19 17.83 9.98 -14.54
N LYS A 20 18.02 11.06 -13.77
CA LYS A 20 19.11 11.39 -12.82
C LYS A 20 18.71 12.59 -11.92
N THR A 21 17.76 12.48 -11.00
CA THR A 21 17.53 13.60 -10.06
C THR A 21 17.38 13.11 -8.65
N LEU A 22 18.33 13.51 -7.80
CA LEU A 22 17.98 13.99 -6.47
C LEU A 22 18.58 15.39 -6.27
N PHE A 23 17.89 16.11 -5.39
CA PHE A 23 18.02 17.47 -4.91
C PHE A 23 19.47 17.95 -4.73
N THR A 24 19.70 19.24 -4.93
CA THR A 24 21.03 19.83 -5.06
C THR A 24 21.75 19.96 -3.70
N ARG A 25 23.00 19.46 -3.73
CA ARG A 25 24.12 19.38 -2.77
C ARG A 25 24.52 20.72 -2.12
N ASP A 26 25.54 20.68 -1.28
CA ASP A 26 26.25 21.89 -0.86
C ASP A 26 27.41 22.19 -1.83
N GLY A 27 28.03 23.37 -1.71
CA GLY A 27 29.12 23.83 -2.60
C GLY A 27 30.38 22.96 -2.60
N ASP A 28 30.55 22.08 -1.62
CA ASP A 28 31.66 21.13 -1.48
C ASP A 28 31.33 19.71 -2.00
N GLY A 29 30.05 19.44 -2.31
CA GLY A 29 29.55 18.15 -2.76
C GLY A 29 29.48 17.04 -1.71
N SER A 30 29.63 17.35 -0.42
CA SER A 30 29.73 16.35 0.66
C SER A 30 28.40 16.05 1.38
N THR A 31 27.46 17.00 1.40
CA THR A 31 26.23 16.94 2.23
C THR A 31 24.93 17.07 1.43
N ARG A 32 23.85 16.50 2.00
CA ARG A 32 22.50 16.39 1.42
C ARG A 32 21.59 17.51 1.93
N MET A 33 21.56 18.67 1.28
CA MET A 33 20.48 19.64 1.45
C MET A 33 19.41 19.53 0.33
N ILE A 34 18.17 19.87 0.66
CA ILE A 34 16.90 19.69 -0.06
C ILE A 34 16.13 20.96 0.23
N SER A 35 16.49 22.05 -0.41
CA SER A 35 15.53 23.14 -0.54
C SER A 35 14.62 22.84 -1.74
N LEU A 36 13.32 23.13 -1.62
CA LEU A 36 12.44 23.21 -2.80
C LEU A 36 12.97 24.28 -3.76
N ALA A 37 13.72 25.22 -3.20
CA ALA A 37 14.63 26.16 -3.83
C ALA A 37 16.10 25.77 -3.58
N GLY A 38 16.54 24.61 -4.09
CA GLY A 38 17.87 24.02 -3.94
C GLY A 38 19.08 24.98 -3.98
N GLU A 39 19.78 25.21 -2.87
CA GLU A 39 21.18 25.70 -2.92
C GLU A 39 22.03 24.70 -3.71
N ILE A 40 22.76 25.19 -4.72
CA ILE A 40 24.16 24.93 -5.12
C ILE A 40 24.40 26.04 -6.14
N ALA A 41 25.41 26.90 -5.94
CA ALA A 41 26.13 27.68 -6.97
C ALA A 41 25.57 27.58 -8.42
N GLY A 42 24.39 28.14 -8.57
CA GLY A 42 23.52 28.20 -9.73
C GLY A 42 22.65 29.40 -9.40
N THR A 43 22.71 30.41 -10.26
CA THR A 43 22.37 31.79 -9.91
C THR A 43 21.03 31.87 -9.19
N ALA A 44 20.92 32.71 -8.16
CA ALA A 44 19.67 33.03 -7.45
C ALA A 44 18.48 33.28 -8.40
N GLU A 45 18.77 33.64 -9.65
CA GLU A 45 17.92 33.65 -10.84
C GLU A 45 17.07 32.37 -11.04
N SER A 46 17.62 31.15 -10.92
CA SER A 46 16.84 29.89 -11.10
C SER A 46 15.83 29.65 -9.97
N LEU A 47 16.11 30.18 -8.78
CA LEU A 47 15.27 30.09 -7.58
C LEU A 47 14.15 31.12 -7.64
N MET A 48 14.51 32.36 -8.03
CA MET A 48 13.55 33.39 -8.40
C MET A 48 12.64 32.88 -9.53
N ASP A 49 13.17 32.31 -10.61
CA ASP A 49 12.42 31.79 -11.77
C ASP A 49 11.34 30.77 -11.44
N ALA A 50 11.52 29.94 -10.40
CA ALA A 50 10.54 28.91 -10.05
C ALA A 50 9.28 29.48 -9.38
N PHE A 51 9.42 30.49 -8.51
CA PHE A 51 8.29 31.12 -7.80
C PHE A 51 7.87 32.45 -8.43
N ILE A 52 8.82 33.31 -8.80
CA ILE A 52 8.60 34.73 -9.13
C ILE A 52 9.30 35.27 -10.40
N GLY A 53 10.09 34.46 -11.11
CA GLY A 53 10.86 34.92 -12.28
C GLY A 53 10.24 34.53 -13.61
N GLU A 54 10.88 34.97 -14.69
CA GLU A 54 10.41 34.76 -16.06
C GLU A 54 11.63 34.52 -16.98
N SER A 55 11.64 33.37 -17.66
CA SER A 55 12.72 33.06 -18.60
C SER A 55 12.80 34.08 -19.73
N ARG A 56 13.99 34.35 -20.28
CA ARG A 56 14.23 35.30 -21.39
C ARG A 56 13.34 35.14 -22.64
N ASN A 57 12.72 33.96 -22.83
CA ASN A 57 11.80 33.69 -23.94
C ASN A 57 10.31 33.68 -23.55
N GLY A 58 9.98 34.10 -22.31
CA GLY A 58 8.63 34.15 -21.75
C GLY A 58 7.97 32.77 -21.53
N ARG A 59 8.67 31.65 -21.78
CA ARG A 59 8.05 30.31 -21.73
C ARG A 59 7.90 29.75 -20.32
N ASN A 60 8.78 30.13 -19.40
CA ASN A 60 8.72 29.74 -18.00
C ASN A 60 8.45 30.97 -17.14
N ILE A 61 7.27 31.00 -16.53
CA ILE A 61 6.87 32.01 -15.55
C ILE A 61 6.87 31.33 -14.17
N GLY A 62 7.28 32.03 -13.11
CA GLY A 62 7.24 31.56 -11.73
C GLY A 62 5.82 31.20 -11.27
N LEU A 63 5.70 30.27 -10.32
CA LEU A 63 4.41 29.73 -9.87
C LEU A 63 3.51 30.78 -9.19
N LEU A 64 4.07 31.69 -8.38
CA LEU A 64 3.33 32.81 -7.80
C LEU A 64 2.89 33.79 -8.88
N ASN A 65 3.75 34.06 -9.87
CA ASN A 65 3.40 34.89 -11.02
C ASN A 65 2.26 34.26 -11.84
N ARG A 66 2.29 32.95 -12.07
CA ARG A 66 1.21 32.23 -12.75
C ARG A 66 -0.09 32.27 -11.97
N LEU A 67 -0.03 32.05 -10.65
CA LEU A 67 -1.21 32.11 -9.80
C LEU A 67 -1.78 33.54 -9.75
N TRP A 68 -0.92 34.56 -9.65
CA TRP A 68 -1.32 35.96 -9.75
C TRP A 68 -1.98 36.27 -11.09
N GLN A 69 -1.39 35.84 -12.21
CA GLN A 69 -1.93 36.03 -13.54
C GLN A 69 -3.27 35.29 -13.72
N ARG A 70 -3.40 34.09 -13.16
CA ARG A 70 -4.66 33.33 -13.12
C ARG A 70 -5.74 34.12 -12.39
N LEU A 71 -5.46 34.54 -11.15
CA LEU A 71 -6.44 35.20 -10.28
C LEU A 71 -6.86 36.57 -10.80
N TYR A 72 -5.92 37.38 -11.29
CA TYR A 72 -6.16 38.80 -11.57
C TYR A 72 -6.11 39.16 -13.06
N GLY A 73 -5.75 38.22 -13.94
CA GLY A 73 -5.71 38.43 -15.40
C GLY A 73 -4.59 39.36 -15.88
N LYS A 74 -3.71 39.81 -14.97
CA LYS A 74 -2.56 40.69 -15.25
C LYS A 74 -1.28 40.11 -14.64
N SER A 75 -0.12 40.46 -15.18
CA SER A 75 1.17 40.03 -14.63
C SER A 75 1.38 40.60 -13.22
N MET A 76 2.08 39.85 -12.37
CA MET A 76 2.51 40.37 -11.08
C MET A 76 3.49 41.54 -11.28
N PRO A 77 3.36 42.65 -10.53
CA PRO A 77 4.29 43.77 -10.66
C PRO A 77 5.74 43.33 -10.43
N VAL A 78 6.62 43.70 -11.37
CA VAL A 78 8.05 43.37 -11.30
C VAL A 78 8.65 43.96 -10.02
N GLY A 79 9.33 43.13 -9.22
CA GLY A 79 9.95 43.57 -7.97
C GLY A 79 8.99 43.74 -6.79
N LEU A 80 7.70 43.37 -6.90
CA LEU A 80 6.80 43.28 -5.75
C LEU A 80 7.33 42.28 -4.73
N ILE A 81 7.64 41.07 -5.19
CA ILE A 81 8.37 40.07 -4.43
C ILE A 81 9.81 40.09 -4.95
N THR A 82 10.76 40.33 -4.05
CA THR A 82 12.19 40.42 -4.39
C THR A 82 12.92 39.11 -4.13
N GLU A 83 12.40 38.28 -3.21
CA GLU A 83 13.03 37.01 -2.85
C GLU A 83 11.99 36.03 -2.28
N VAL A 84 12.16 34.75 -2.61
CA VAL A 84 11.45 33.63 -1.97
C VAL A 84 12.49 32.62 -1.54
N ASP A 85 12.48 32.24 -0.26
CA ASP A 85 13.29 31.16 0.29
C ASP A 85 12.37 30.07 0.86
N CYS A 86 12.71 28.82 0.56
CA CYS A 86 11.92 27.65 0.95
C CYS A 86 12.84 26.45 1.18
N ARG A 87 13.21 26.20 2.44
CA ARG A 87 14.19 25.19 2.86
C ARG A 87 13.49 24.09 3.63
N LEU A 88 13.76 22.82 3.32
CA LEU A 88 13.25 21.73 4.16
C LEU A 88 13.77 21.93 5.58
N LYS A 89 12.97 21.65 6.61
CA LYS A 89 13.46 21.74 7.99
C LYS A 89 14.42 20.59 8.30
N GLN A 90 15.47 20.86 9.10
CA GLN A 90 16.53 19.90 9.45
C GLN A 90 15.98 18.56 9.97
N GLU A 91 14.91 18.58 10.76
CA GLU A 91 14.26 17.37 11.30
C GLU A 91 13.67 16.44 10.21
N TYR A 92 13.40 16.96 9.01
CA TYR A 92 12.98 16.17 7.84
C TYR A 92 14.18 15.80 6.94
N TYR A 93 15.40 16.19 7.32
CA TYR A 93 16.67 15.68 6.79
C TYR A 93 17.26 14.65 7.73
N ASN A 94 17.07 13.36 7.44
CA ASN A 94 17.80 12.34 8.17
C ASN A 94 18.94 11.78 7.30
N PRO A 95 20.20 11.72 7.80
CA PRO A 95 21.31 11.10 7.08
C PRO A 95 21.02 9.67 6.64
N ASP A 96 20.18 8.94 7.37
CA ASP A 96 19.89 7.54 7.06
C ASP A 96 18.77 7.36 6.02
N LYS A 97 17.72 8.21 5.93
CA LYS A 97 16.40 7.89 5.26
C LYS A 97 15.60 9.19 4.95
N PHE A 98 14.91 9.46 3.83
CA PHE A 98 14.42 8.68 2.68
C PHE A 98 13.73 9.65 1.69
N PHE A 99 13.68 9.29 0.40
CA PHE A 99 12.76 9.87 -0.59
C PHE A 99 11.73 8.80 -0.92
N ASP A 100 10.44 9.15 -0.95
CA ASP A 100 9.37 8.22 -1.35
C ASP A 100 9.61 7.80 -2.81
N LEU A 101 9.91 6.51 -3.02
CA LEU A 101 10.13 5.91 -4.34
C LEU A 101 8.80 5.40 -4.88
N ARG A 102 8.18 6.23 -5.72
CA ARG A 102 6.92 5.90 -6.38
C ARG A 102 7.18 5.23 -7.71
N MET A 103 6.47 4.14 -7.97
CA MET A 103 6.65 3.31 -9.16
C MET A 103 5.35 3.23 -9.96
N GLY A 104 5.40 3.58 -11.25
CA GLY A 104 4.28 3.45 -12.18
C GLY A 104 4.51 2.39 -13.24
N ILE A 105 3.43 1.70 -13.61
CA ILE A 105 3.40 0.75 -14.73
C ILE A 105 2.72 1.42 -15.90
N LYS A 106 3.31 1.32 -17.10
CA LYS A 106 2.61 1.68 -18.33
C LYS A 106 1.88 0.45 -18.85
N LEU A 107 0.59 0.62 -19.13
CA LEU A 107 -0.24 -0.43 -19.73
C LEU A 107 -0.42 -0.15 -21.21
N ASP A 108 -0.35 -1.22 -21.98
CA ASP A 108 -0.72 -1.24 -23.39
C ASP A 108 -2.25 -1.15 -23.52
N LYS A 109 -2.74 -0.26 -24.38
CA LYS A 109 -4.18 0.00 -24.53
C LYS A 109 -4.95 -1.19 -25.12
N ASP A 110 -4.32 -1.97 -25.99
CA ASP A 110 -4.96 -3.07 -26.71
C ASP A 110 -4.93 -4.33 -25.86
N ARG A 111 -3.79 -4.64 -25.24
CA ARG A 111 -3.61 -5.86 -24.42
C ARG A 111 -4.15 -5.73 -23.01
N TRP A 112 -4.27 -4.50 -22.52
CA TRP A 112 -4.52 -4.19 -21.11
C TRP A 112 -3.55 -4.91 -20.16
N ALA A 113 -2.29 -4.99 -20.57
CA ALA A 113 -1.21 -5.62 -19.83
C ALA A 113 0.01 -4.69 -19.76
N ALA A 114 0.95 -4.98 -18.86
CA ALA A 114 2.16 -4.20 -18.72
C ALA A 114 2.96 -4.16 -20.03
N GLU A 115 3.51 -2.97 -20.32
CA GLU A 115 4.44 -2.75 -21.41
C GLU A 115 5.88 -2.90 -20.89
N ALA A 116 6.63 -3.82 -21.48
CA ALA A 116 8.01 -4.09 -21.11
C ALA A 116 8.86 -2.82 -21.23
N ASN A 117 9.78 -2.61 -20.28
CA ASN A 117 10.72 -1.47 -20.26
C ASN A 117 10.07 -0.07 -20.23
N ALA A 118 8.78 0.03 -19.94
CA ALA A 118 8.05 1.30 -19.89
C ALA A 118 7.56 1.69 -18.48
N ASN A 119 7.99 0.93 -17.46
CA ASN A 119 7.79 1.29 -16.05
C ASN A 119 8.60 2.56 -15.73
N TYR A 120 8.06 3.39 -14.85
CA TYR A 120 8.70 4.63 -14.45
C TYR A 120 8.83 4.74 -12.94
N LYS A 121 9.94 5.32 -12.49
CA LYS A 121 10.27 5.55 -11.09
C LYS A 121 10.26 7.05 -10.80
N MET A 122 9.75 7.46 -9.65
CA MET A 122 9.68 8.84 -9.19
C MET A 122 10.21 8.91 -7.77
N GLU A 123 11.30 9.63 -7.58
CA GLU A 123 11.84 9.91 -6.25
C GLU A 123 11.23 11.22 -5.75
N THR A 124 10.53 11.16 -4.62
CA THR A 124 9.71 12.26 -4.11
C THR A 124 10.05 12.59 -2.65
N THR A 125 9.83 13.83 -2.23
CA THR A 125 9.78 14.14 -0.78
C THR A 125 8.54 13.48 -0.18
N PHE A 126 8.53 13.22 1.12
CA PHE A 126 7.35 12.67 1.75
C PHE A 126 6.20 13.67 1.85
N ARG A 127 5.01 13.11 2.04
CA ARG A 127 3.85 13.86 2.52
C ARG A 127 4.16 14.39 3.92
N ASN A 128 3.60 15.54 4.27
CA ASN A 128 3.77 16.21 5.55
C ASN A 128 5.21 16.69 5.84
N CYS A 129 6.12 16.63 4.87
CA CYS A 129 7.38 17.35 4.97
C CYS A 129 7.13 18.86 5.07
N VAL A 130 7.85 19.51 5.99
CA VAL A 130 7.70 20.94 6.26
C VAL A 130 8.93 21.70 5.78
N PHE A 131 8.67 22.81 5.09
CA PHE A 131 9.68 23.71 4.60
C PHE A 131 9.54 25.07 5.28
N ASP A 132 10.64 25.61 5.79
CA ASP A 132 10.70 27.00 6.26
C ASP A 132 10.46 27.91 5.05
N PHE A 133 9.42 28.74 5.14
CA PHE A 133 8.99 29.64 4.08
C PHE A 133 9.29 31.09 4.46
N ARG A 134 10.00 31.79 3.58
CA ARG A 134 10.30 33.22 3.74
C ARG A 134 10.07 33.96 2.42
N LEU A 135 9.34 35.06 2.51
CA LEU A 135 9.01 35.91 1.38
C LEU A 135 9.46 37.35 1.67
N MET A 136 10.31 37.92 0.80
CA MET A 136 10.71 39.33 0.88
C MET A 136 9.90 40.17 -0.11
N VAL A 137 9.24 41.19 0.44
CA VAL A 137 8.28 42.02 -0.28
C VAL A 137 8.75 43.47 -0.24
N ASN A 138 8.71 44.14 -1.39
CA ASN A 138 9.05 45.55 -1.52
C ASN A 138 7.90 46.44 -0.99
N ASP A 139 8.14 47.15 0.11
CA ASP A 139 7.13 47.97 0.78
C ASP A 139 6.59 49.11 -0.08
N LYS A 140 7.42 49.69 -0.95
CA LYS A 140 7.00 50.76 -1.86
C LYS A 140 6.03 50.23 -2.91
N MET A 141 6.33 49.05 -3.47
CA MET A 141 5.46 48.41 -4.48
C MET A 141 4.18 47.86 -3.86
N LEU A 142 4.26 47.36 -2.63
CA LEU A 142 3.11 46.80 -1.91
C LEU A 142 2.04 47.87 -1.63
N LYS A 143 2.46 49.10 -1.32
CA LYS A 143 1.57 50.25 -1.07
C LYS A 143 0.98 50.87 -2.34
N SER A 144 1.42 50.44 -3.52
CA SER A 144 0.92 50.93 -4.81
C SER A 144 -0.26 50.11 -5.29
N GLU A 145 -1.26 50.77 -5.88
CA GLU A 145 -2.46 50.13 -6.44
C GLU A 145 -3.18 49.19 -5.43
N ASP A 146 -3.70 48.06 -5.90
CA ASP A 146 -4.34 47.01 -5.11
C ASP A 146 -3.34 45.88 -4.75
N ASN A 147 -2.02 46.13 -4.79
CA ASN A 147 -1.00 45.08 -4.63
C ASN A 147 -1.00 44.41 -3.26
N GLN A 148 -1.24 45.18 -2.19
CA GLN A 148 -1.40 44.64 -0.84
C GLN A 148 -2.55 43.63 -0.76
N ALA A 149 -3.70 43.98 -1.32
CA ALA A 149 -4.86 43.11 -1.35
C ALA A 149 -4.63 41.88 -2.25
N GLY A 150 -3.98 42.11 -3.40
CA GLY A 150 -3.59 41.06 -4.33
C GLY A 150 -2.66 40.02 -3.70
N LEU A 151 -1.62 40.47 -2.98
CA LEU A 151 -0.68 39.59 -2.30
C LEU A 151 -1.33 38.84 -1.12
N TYR A 152 -2.20 39.52 -0.35
CA TYR A 152 -2.94 38.87 0.73
C TYR A 152 -3.74 37.67 0.23
N TYR A 153 -4.55 37.85 -0.81
CA TYR A 153 -5.38 36.76 -1.33
C TYR A 153 -4.60 35.73 -2.15
N LEU A 154 -3.46 36.11 -2.74
CA LEU A 154 -2.51 35.14 -3.29
C LEU A 154 -2.05 34.16 -2.20
N LEU A 155 -1.63 34.68 -1.04
CA LEU A 155 -1.20 33.84 0.08
C LEU A 155 -2.36 33.07 0.72
N LYS A 156 -3.59 33.62 0.72
CA LYS A 156 -4.79 32.85 1.10
C LYS A 156 -5.03 31.63 0.22
N GLU A 157 -4.80 31.69 -1.10
CA GLU A 157 -4.89 30.49 -1.95
C GLU A 157 -3.87 29.41 -1.54
N LEU A 158 -2.68 29.81 -1.09
CA LEU A 158 -1.66 28.89 -0.57
C LEU A 158 -2.07 28.31 0.79
N GLU A 159 -2.64 29.12 1.70
CA GLU A 159 -3.15 28.65 2.99
C GLU A 159 -4.31 27.67 2.86
N GLU A 160 -5.10 27.81 1.79
CA GLU A 160 -6.22 26.93 1.46
C GLU A 160 -5.79 25.66 0.69
N GLY A 161 -4.49 25.46 0.50
CA GLY A 161 -3.92 24.29 -0.18
C GLY A 161 -4.22 24.25 -1.69
N ARG A 162 -4.54 25.40 -2.32
CA ARG A 162 -4.74 25.55 -3.77
C ARG A 162 -3.44 25.97 -4.49
N PHE A 163 -2.32 25.44 -4.02
CA PHE A 163 -1.00 25.66 -4.60
C PHE A 163 -0.28 24.34 -4.84
N TRP A 164 0.24 24.17 -6.07
CA TRP A 164 0.96 22.96 -6.46
C TRP A 164 2.37 23.30 -6.94
N PHE A 165 3.35 22.62 -6.35
CA PHE A 165 4.78 22.75 -6.63
C PHE A 165 5.36 21.46 -7.23
N GLY A 166 6.39 21.57 -8.07
CA GLY A 166 7.03 20.42 -8.71
C GLY A 166 6.33 19.87 -9.96
N ALA A 167 6.78 18.73 -10.45
CA ALA A 167 6.23 17.96 -11.55
C ALA A 167 5.26 16.88 -11.09
N GLY A 168 4.51 16.30 -12.03
CA GLY A 168 3.56 15.24 -11.70
C GLY A 168 2.31 15.74 -10.94
N LYS A 169 2.02 17.05 -10.94
CA LYS A 169 0.88 17.69 -10.26
C LYS A 169 -0.48 17.04 -10.50
N THR A 170 -0.62 16.35 -11.64
CA THR A 170 -1.84 15.64 -12.03
C THR A 170 -1.86 14.17 -11.61
N LYS A 171 -0.90 13.73 -10.81
CA LYS A 171 -0.64 12.32 -10.46
C LYS A 171 -0.53 12.10 -8.93
N GLY A 172 -1.16 12.94 -8.13
CA GLY A 172 -1.13 12.86 -6.67
C GLY A 172 0.08 13.52 -6.04
N LEU A 173 0.73 14.47 -6.74
CA LEU A 173 2.00 15.05 -6.31
C LEU A 173 1.92 16.57 -6.19
N GLY A 174 2.74 17.13 -5.31
CA GLY A 174 3.10 18.55 -5.35
C GLY A 174 2.14 19.51 -4.65
N ARG A 175 1.02 19.05 -4.11
CA ARG A 175 0.10 19.92 -3.38
C ARG A 175 0.75 20.41 -2.09
N CYS A 176 0.71 21.71 -1.85
CA CYS A 176 1.30 22.33 -0.67
C CYS A 176 0.28 23.27 -0.01
N ARG A 177 0.39 23.39 1.31
CA ARG A 177 -0.37 24.34 2.14
C ARG A 177 0.58 25.26 2.89
N LEU A 178 0.27 26.55 2.93
CA LEU A 178 1.04 27.53 3.68
C LEU A 178 0.42 27.72 5.08
N GLU A 179 1.27 27.82 6.09
CA GLU A 179 0.92 28.28 7.44
C GLU A 179 1.79 29.48 7.78
N LEU A 180 1.21 30.66 7.96
CA LEU A 180 1.99 31.85 8.30
C LEU A 180 2.25 31.94 9.81
N ASP A 181 3.44 32.40 10.20
CA ASP A 181 3.80 32.61 11.62
C ASP A 181 2.90 33.67 12.28
N ALA A 182 2.45 34.64 11.48
CA ALA A 182 1.54 35.69 11.90
C ALA A 182 0.50 35.97 10.82
N SER A 183 -0.75 36.18 11.25
CA SER A 183 -1.82 36.59 10.35
C SER A 183 -1.53 37.94 9.70
N LEU A 184 -1.67 38.01 8.37
CA LEU A 184 -1.55 39.27 7.66
C LEU A 184 -2.78 40.15 7.90
N PRO A 185 -2.61 41.50 7.94
CA PRO A 185 -3.74 42.40 8.06
C PRO A 185 -4.68 42.25 6.86
N LYS A 186 -5.97 41.99 7.13
CA LYS A 186 -6.98 41.81 6.10
C LYS A 186 -7.17 43.12 5.33
N PRO A 187 -7.09 43.12 3.99
CA PRO A 187 -7.25 44.33 3.20
C PRO A 187 -8.69 44.85 3.26
N VAL A 188 -8.85 46.17 3.29
CA VAL A 188 -10.16 46.84 3.33
C VAL A 188 -10.91 46.67 2.00
N LYS A 189 -10.18 46.73 0.88
CA LYS A 189 -10.71 46.57 -0.47
C LYS A 189 -10.33 45.20 -1.04
N LEU A 190 -11.28 44.54 -1.70
CA LEU A 190 -11.03 43.29 -2.41
C LEU A 190 -10.37 43.57 -3.78
N PRO A 191 -9.37 42.77 -4.20
CA PRO A 191 -8.83 42.87 -5.54
C PRO A 191 -9.86 42.38 -6.57
N GLY A 192 -9.86 42.97 -7.77
CA GLY A 192 -10.69 42.50 -8.87
C GLY A 192 -10.19 41.17 -9.42
N LEU A 193 -11.05 40.14 -9.43
CA LEU A 193 -10.74 38.85 -10.02
C LEU A 193 -10.92 38.83 -11.54
N SER A 194 -10.10 38.01 -12.19
CA SER A 194 -10.25 37.62 -13.59
C SER A 194 -11.59 36.92 -13.78
N PRO A 195 -12.36 37.28 -14.82
CA PRO A 195 -13.63 36.60 -15.12
C PRO A 195 -13.43 35.15 -15.58
N LYS A 196 -12.20 34.74 -15.92
CA LYS A 196 -11.86 33.37 -16.32
C LYS A 196 -11.44 32.49 -15.15
N ALA A 197 -11.15 33.08 -13.98
CA ALA A 197 -10.68 32.34 -12.84
C ALA A 197 -11.85 31.58 -12.21
N ASN A 198 -11.73 30.26 -12.09
CA ASN A 198 -12.67 29.45 -11.32
C ASN A 198 -12.01 28.13 -10.91
N HIS A 199 -12.65 27.42 -9.99
CA HIS A 199 -12.12 26.17 -9.44
C HIS A 199 -13.25 25.21 -9.08
N ILE A 200 -13.12 23.96 -9.52
CA ILE A 200 -13.97 22.85 -9.12
C ILE A 200 -13.13 21.91 -8.26
N SER A 201 -13.66 21.54 -7.10
CA SER A 201 -13.11 20.48 -6.25
C SER A 201 -14.15 19.39 -6.03
N VAL A 202 -13.78 18.13 -6.25
CA VAL A 202 -14.64 16.95 -6.07
C VAL A 202 -13.98 16.01 -5.07
N ASN A 203 -14.63 15.79 -3.93
CA ASN A 203 -14.19 14.83 -2.92
C ASN A 203 -14.97 13.53 -3.07
N LEU A 204 -14.24 12.43 -3.16
CA LEU A 204 -14.75 11.09 -3.36
C LEU A 204 -14.26 10.19 -2.22
N ARG A 205 -15.16 9.34 -1.72
CA ARG A 205 -14.87 8.22 -0.83
C ARG A 205 -15.04 6.91 -1.58
N LEU A 206 -14.16 5.96 -1.38
CA LEU A 206 -14.28 4.60 -1.92
C LEU A 206 -14.00 3.59 -0.80
N ASP A 207 -14.84 2.58 -0.68
CA ASP A 207 -14.66 1.48 0.26
C ASP A 207 -14.08 0.24 -0.44
N ALA A 208 -13.65 -0.75 0.35
CA ALA A 208 -13.16 -2.03 -0.13
C ALA A 208 -14.23 -3.14 -0.03
N GLU A 209 -15.51 -2.82 -0.24
CA GLU A 209 -16.61 -3.82 -0.28
C GLU A 209 -16.37 -4.91 -1.34
N ASN A 210 -15.65 -4.58 -2.42
CA ASN A 210 -14.98 -5.56 -3.26
C ASN A 210 -13.47 -5.53 -2.95
N PRO A 211 -12.80 -6.70 -2.87
CA PRO A 211 -11.38 -6.79 -2.56
C PRO A 211 -10.54 -5.82 -3.39
N ILE A 212 -9.83 -4.90 -2.75
CA ILE A 212 -8.88 -4.03 -3.44
C ILE A 212 -7.52 -4.70 -3.35
N LEU A 213 -6.77 -4.78 -4.47
CA LEU A 213 -5.35 -5.17 -4.45
C LEU A 213 -4.51 -4.10 -5.15
N ILE A 214 -3.85 -3.23 -4.38
CA ILE A 214 -2.98 -2.17 -4.89
C ILE A 214 -1.56 -2.44 -4.39
N GLY A 215 -0.97 -3.52 -4.90
CA GLY A 215 0.38 -3.94 -4.57
C GLY A 215 1.25 -4.04 -5.81
N TRP A 216 2.55 -3.89 -5.62
CA TRP A 216 3.49 -4.65 -6.46
C TRP A 216 3.75 -5.97 -5.75
N ASN A 217 4.01 -7.01 -6.53
CA ASN A 217 4.65 -8.20 -5.99
C ASN A 217 6.07 -7.77 -5.61
N TRP A 218 6.31 -7.46 -4.35
CA TRP A 218 7.67 -7.56 -3.82
C TRP A 218 7.81 -8.98 -3.32
N GLY A 219 8.93 -9.62 -3.59
CA GLY A 219 9.26 -10.86 -2.89
C GLY A 219 8.78 -12.11 -3.60
N LYS A 220 8.71 -12.14 -4.94
CA LYS A 220 8.69 -13.45 -5.61
C LYS A 220 10.03 -14.11 -5.28
N VAL A 221 10.01 -15.05 -4.35
CA VAL A 221 11.18 -15.86 -4.00
C VAL A 221 11.49 -16.71 -5.24
N GLU A 222 12.58 -16.38 -5.93
CA GLU A 222 13.12 -17.24 -6.97
C GLU A 222 14.02 -18.27 -6.28
N SER A 223 13.59 -19.53 -6.33
CA SER A 223 14.16 -20.63 -5.52
C SER A 223 15.58 -21.04 -5.94
N ASP A 224 16.12 -20.43 -6.99
CA ASP A 224 17.40 -20.76 -7.63
C ASP A 224 18.55 -19.82 -7.26
N GLN A 225 18.33 -18.80 -6.41
CA GLN A 225 19.41 -17.91 -5.96
C GLN A 225 20.07 -18.33 -4.64
N PRO A 226 21.42 -18.28 -4.54
CA PRO A 226 22.14 -18.65 -3.32
C PRO A 226 21.92 -17.63 -2.18
N SER A 227 21.82 -18.16 -0.96
CA SER A 227 21.29 -17.51 0.25
C SER A 227 22.23 -16.55 0.99
N PHE A 228 23.37 -16.15 0.43
CA PHE A 228 24.41 -15.46 1.20
C PHE A 228 24.68 -14.05 0.69
N VAL A 229 24.02 -13.08 1.32
CA VAL A 229 24.38 -11.67 1.28
C VAL A 229 24.80 -11.26 2.70
N ASP A 230 26.00 -10.71 2.85
CA ASP A 230 26.48 -10.10 4.09
C ASP A 230 25.41 -9.12 4.64
N THR A 231 24.89 -9.41 5.83
CA THR A 231 23.77 -8.66 6.44
C THR A 231 24.24 -7.93 7.69
N ASN A 232 23.77 -6.71 7.90
CA ASN A 232 24.14 -5.92 9.07
C ASN A 232 23.17 -6.21 10.24
N GLY A 233 23.70 -6.53 11.43
CA GLY A 233 22.93 -6.83 12.63
C GLY A 233 22.01 -5.69 13.10
N LYS A 234 22.29 -4.44 12.72
CA LYS A 234 21.37 -3.31 12.92
C LYS A 234 20.03 -3.51 12.21
N LEU A 235 20.01 -4.22 11.08
CA LEU A 235 18.78 -4.49 10.33
C LEU A 235 17.84 -5.41 11.12
N PHE A 236 18.40 -6.48 11.71
CA PHE A 236 17.64 -7.36 12.61
C PHE A 236 17.03 -6.57 13.78
N LEU A 237 17.83 -5.73 14.44
CA LEU A 237 17.37 -4.89 15.56
C LEU A 237 16.33 -3.84 15.16
N GLN A 238 16.45 -3.25 13.97
CA GLN A 238 15.48 -2.27 13.48
C GLN A 238 14.08 -2.87 13.30
N GLY A 239 14.00 -4.14 12.89
CA GLY A 239 12.72 -4.84 12.77
C GLY A 239 12.08 -5.21 14.10
N MET A 240 12.85 -5.30 15.18
CA MET A 240 12.35 -5.62 16.53
C MET A 240 11.70 -4.39 17.17
N SER A 241 10.57 -3.94 16.60
CA SER A 241 9.82 -2.75 17.01
C SER A 241 9.37 -2.79 18.48
N GLN A 242 9.10 -3.99 18.99
CA GLN A 242 8.74 -4.31 20.38
C GLN A 242 9.84 -3.98 21.38
N ILE A 243 11.12 -3.94 20.97
CA ILE A 243 12.22 -3.54 21.85
C ILE A 243 12.21 -2.00 21.99
N PRO A 244 12.09 -1.43 23.20
CA PRO A 244 12.14 0.01 23.40
C PRO A 244 13.38 0.67 22.80
N GLY A 245 13.24 1.87 22.23
CA GLY A 245 14.29 2.52 21.46
C GLY A 245 15.62 2.69 22.21
N VAL A 246 15.56 2.96 23.52
CA VAL A 246 16.76 3.09 24.37
C VAL A 246 17.51 1.77 24.49
N ILE A 247 16.79 0.65 24.66
CA ILE A 247 17.37 -0.69 24.76
C ILE A 247 17.94 -1.11 23.40
N ARG A 248 17.21 -0.84 22.32
CA ARG A 248 17.67 -1.09 20.95
C ARG A 248 18.97 -0.36 20.63
N GLY A 249 19.11 0.91 21.02
CA GLY A 249 20.34 1.67 20.83
C GLY A 249 21.55 1.03 21.53
N ARG A 250 21.36 0.48 22.74
CA ARG A 250 22.41 -0.30 23.44
C ARG A 250 22.76 -1.59 22.69
N LEU A 251 21.77 -2.28 22.15
CA LEU A 251 21.98 -3.49 21.34
C LEU A 251 22.68 -3.18 20.02
N GLU A 252 22.37 -2.08 19.35
CA GLU A 252 23.02 -1.70 18.09
C GLU A 252 24.53 -1.47 18.27
N ILE A 253 24.94 -0.95 19.43
CA ILE A 253 26.36 -0.82 19.78
C ILE A 253 27.00 -2.20 20.02
N ALA A 254 26.29 -3.11 20.71
CA ALA A 254 26.83 -4.41 21.10
C ALA A 254 26.86 -5.46 19.97
N ILE A 255 25.81 -5.51 19.14
CA ILE A 255 25.57 -6.58 18.16
C ILE A 255 25.16 -6.08 16.77
N GLY A 256 25.24 -4.77 16.49
CA GLY A 256 24.91 -4.17 15.19
C GLY A 256 26.01 -4.26 14.12
N GLY A 257 26.93 -5.23 14.22
CA GLY A 257 28.01 -5.42 13.23
C GLY A 257 27.59 -6.26 12.02
N ASN A 258 28.55 -6.60 11.14
CA ASN A 258 28.29 -7.54 10.03
C ASN A 258 27.97 -8.95 10.58
N VAL A 259 27.02 -9.62 9.94
CA VAL A 259 26.51 -10.94 10.32
C VAL A 259 26.82 -11.92 9.20
N SER A 260 27.82 -12.76 9.43
CA SER A 260 28.17 -13.90 8.58
C SER A 260 27.53 -15.20 9.02
N ASP A 261 27.02 -15.26 10.26
CA ASP A 261 26.43 -16.45 10.89
C ASP A 261 25.28 -16.01 11.82
N VAL A 262 24.06 -16.35 11.41
CA VAL A 262 22.82 -15.91 12.07
C VAL A 262 22.64 -16.57 13.44
N ASP A 263 23.02 -17.83 13.59
CA ASP A 263 22.88 -18.55 14.86
C ASP A 263 23.86 -18.00 15.90
N LYS A 264 25.10 -17.68 15.49
CA LYS A 264 26.03 -16.95 16.37
C LYS A 264 25.51 -15.58 16.76
N TRP A 265 24.78 -14.90 15.86
CA TRP A 265 24.18 -13.61 16.16
C TRP A 265 23.01 -13.74 17.16
N LYS A 266 22.12 -14.71 16.98
CA LYS A 266 21.04 -15.03 17.95
C LYS A 266 21.60 -15.33 19.34
N ALA A 267 22.68 -16.11 19.43
CA ALA A 267 23.36 -16.38 20.70
C ALA A 267 24.01 -15.13 21.35
N LYS A 268 24.36 -14.11 20.55
CA LYS A 268 24.78 -12.81 21.10
C LYS A 268 23.57 -12.01 21.57
N LEU A 269 22.46 -12.00 20.82
CA LEU A 269 21.21 -11.36 21.23
C LEU A 269 20.71 -11.90 22.58
N ALA A 270 20.70 -13.23 22.75
CA ALA A 270 20.31 -13.90 23.99
C ALA A 270 21.05 -13.38 25.22
N ARG A 271 22.33 -13.05 25.05
CA ARG A 271 23.20 -12.54 26.13
C ARG A 271 23.11 -11.03 26.29
N SER A 272 22.94 -10.30 25.20
CA SER A 272 22.97 -8.83 25.20
C SER A 272 21.64 -8.19 25.59
N LEU A 273 20.51 -8.80 25.26
CA LEU A 273 19.17 -8.26 25.54
C LEU A 273 18.87 -8.17 27.05
N PRO A 274 19.00 -9.27 27.85
CA PRO A 274 18.77 -9.21 29.29
C PRO A 274 19.68 -8.18 29.99
N ARG A 275 20.94 -8.07 29.56
CA ARG A 275 21.90 -7.10 30.09
C ARG A 275 21.53 -5.65 29.77
N ALA A 276 21.06 -5.40 28.55
CA ALA A 276 20.62 -4.08 28.13
C ALA A 276 19.37 -3.63 28.92
N ILE A 277 18.42 -4.54 29.15
CA ILE A 277 17.23 -4.34 29.99
C ILE A 277 17.65 -4.05 31.44
N THR A 278 18.48 -4.92 32.02
CA THR A 278 18.98 -4.80 33.39
C THR A 278 19.62 -3.44 33.62
N GLY A 279 20.60 -3.06 32.79
CA GLY A 279 21.27 -1.78 32.93
C GLY A 279 20.37 -0.57 32.67
N TRP A 280 19.22 -0.72 32.01
CA TRP A 280 18.29 0.39 31.77
C TRP A 280 17.36 0.59 32.98
N ILE A 281 16.81 -0.51 33.51
CA ILE A 281 15.96 -0.49 34.70
C ILE A 281 16.74 -0.03 35.92
N THR A 282 17.94 -0.58 36.17
CA THR A 282 18.76 -0.19 37.33
C THR A 282 19.12 1.30 37.29
N GLN A 283 19.34 1.87 36.09
CA GLN A 283 19.63 3.30 35.93
C GLN A 283 18.43 4.19 36.25
N ARG A 284 17.22 3.81 35.84
CA ARG A 284 15.99 4.56 36.20
C ARG A 284 15.61 4.38 37.67
N SER A 285 15.92 3.21 38.21
CA SER A 285 15.61 2.81 39.59
C SER A 285 16.66 3.28 40.60
N SER A 286 17.64 4.08 40.18
CA SER A 286 18.64 4.68 41.07
C SER A 286 18.36 6.16 41.27
N ARG A 287 18.17 6.59 42.52
CA ARG A 287 18.06 8.01 42.89
C ARG A 287 19.14 8.37 43.90
N THR A 288 19.68 9.58 43.79
CA THR A 288 20.62 10.12 44.79
C THR A 288 19.83 10.93 45.80
N GLU A 289 19.76 10.44 47.04
CA GLU A 289 19.24 11.21 48.16
C GLU A 289 20.41 11.96 48.83
N ALA A 290 20.29 13.27 48.89
CA ALA A 290 21.22 14.14 49.61
C ALA A 290 20.55 14.61 50.91
N ALA A 291 21.22 14.42 52.04
CA ALA A 291 20.75 14.89 53.33
C ALA A 291 21.84 15.71 54.02
N TRP A 292 21.45 16.84 54.60
CA TRP A 292 22.29 17.64 55.47
C TRP A 292 21.91 17.37 56.92
N THR A 293 22.88 17.21 57.81
CA THR A 293 22.64 16.96 59.23
C THR A 293 23.58 17.80 60.11
N PHE A 294 23.16 18.08 61.34
CA PHE A 294 24.03 18.60 62.40
C PHE A 294 24.51 17.41 63.25
N PRO A 295 25.74 16.88 63.06
CA PRO A 295 26.16 15.67 63.75
C PRO A 295 26.34 15.94 65.24
N LYS A 296 25.73 15.10 66.08
CA LYS A 296 25.81 15.21 67.55
C LYS A 296 27.23 15.35 68.10
N ALA A 297 28.18 14.61 67.54
CA ALA A 297 29.58 14.67 67.94
C ALA A 297 30.24 16.02 67.62
N ALA A 298 29.88 16.65 66.49
CA ALA A 298 30.41 17.94 66.07
C ALA A 298 29.80 19.09 66.90
N VAL A 299 28.49 19.01 67.19
CA VAL A 299 27.80 19.99 68.06
C VAL A 299 28.35 19.94 69.49
N ALA A 300 28.65 18.75 70.02
CA ALA A 300 29.22 18.58 71.37
C ALA A 300 30.61 19.23 71.51
N LYS A 301 31.44 19.22 70.45
CA LYS A 301 32.76 19.86 70.45
C LYS A 301 32.68 21.40 70.56
N LEU A 302 31.60 22.02 70.07
CA LEU A 302 31.40 23.48 70.15
C LEU A 302 31.16 24.00 71.57
N SER A 303 30.92 23.11 72.54
CA SER A 303 30.78 23.44 73.98
C SER A 303 32.11 23.59 74.73
N LYS A 304 33.25 23.28 74.09
CA LYS A 304 34.58 23.25 74.71
C LYS A 304 35.54 24.23 74.01
N GLY A 305 36.44 24.89 74.75
CA GLY A 305 37.52 25.74 74.21
C GLY A 305 37.41 27.25 74.50
N LYS A 306 38.41 28.03 74.03
CA LYS A 306 38.59 29.49 74.29
C LYS A 306 37.44 30.37 73.79
N HIS A 307 36.64 29.86 72.86
CA HIS A 307 35.43 30.52 72.31
C HIS A 307 34.24 29.56 72.30
N ALA A 308 33.95 28.91 73.43
CA ALA A 308 32.83 27.97 73.55
C ALA A 308 31.46 28.66 73.32
N ILE A 309 30.54 27.96 72.65
CA ILE A 309 29.16 28.43 72.48
C ILE A 309 28.41 28.18 73.80
N SER A 310 27.61 29.16 74.24
CA SER A 310 26.90 29.07 75.52
C SER A 310 25.97 27.85 75.58
N LYS A 311 25.90 27.18 76.74
CA LYS A 311 25.00 26.02 76.96
C LYS A 311 23.54 26.33 76.63
N LYS A 312 23.09 27.58 76.81
CA LYS A 312 21.72 28.05 76.50
C LYS A 312 21.42 28.11 75.00
N VAL A 313 22.44 28.31 74.16
CA VAL A 313 22.31 28.25 72.70
C VAL A 313 22.38 26.79 72.22
N LEU A 314 23.26 25.99 72.81
CA LEU A 314 23.37 24.56 72.47
C LEU A 314 22.12 23.75 72.86
N SER A 315 21.46 24.05 73.98
CA SER A 315 20.19 23.42 74.35
C SER A 315 19.03 23.79 73.42
N ARG A 316 19.13 24.93 72.73
CA ARG A 316 18.12 25.36 71.74
C ARG A 316 18.29 24.69 70.39
N ILE A 317 19.52 24.31 70.03
CA ILE A 317 19.78 23.62 68.75
C ILE A 317 19.61 22.10 68.83
N GLU A 318 19.47 21.57 70.05
CA GLU A 318 19.25 20.15 70.32
C GLU A 318 18.15 19.48 69.47
N PRO A 319 17.01 20.13 69.15
CA PRO A 319 15.99 19.57 68.25
C PRO A 319 16.42 19.43 66.77
N LEU A 320 17.51 20.08 66.36
CA LEU A 320 18.05 20.02 65.00
C LEU A 320 19.22 19.03 64.86
N ILE A 321 19.73 18.49 65.98
CA ILE A 321 20.83 17.53 66.00
C ILE A 321 20.38 16.19 65.39
N ASP A 322 21.20 15.61 64.52
CA ASP A 322 20.96 14.36 63.78
C ASP A 322 19.67 14.35 62.91
N ARG A 323 18.94 15.49 62.83
CA ARG A 323 17.79 15.67 61.94
C ARG A 323 18.29 15.82 60.50
N LYS A 324 17.66 15.09 59.57
CA LYS A 324 17.96 15.15 58.14
C LYS A 324 17.22 16.30 57.46
N PHE A 325 17.95 17.15 56.74
CA PHE A 325 17.42 18.25 55.95
C PHE A 325 17.66 17.99 54.45
N PRO A 326 16.68 18.28 53.57
CA PRO A 326 16.77 17.99 52.13
C PRO A 326 17.71 18.94 51.37
N SER A 327 18.02 20.12 51.92
CA SER A 327 19.02 21.04 51.36
C SER A 327 19.75 21.79 52.47
N ARG A 328 20.88 22.41 52.11
CA ARG A 328 21.62 23.29 53.03
C ARG A 328 20.79 24.51 53.42
N GLU A 329 20.05 25.13 52.49
CA GLU A 329 19.17 26.26 52.83
C GLU A 329 18.09 25.83 53.83
N ALA A 330 17.47 24.66 53.66
CA ALA A 330 16.45 24.18 54.59
C ALA A 330 17.00 23.94 56.02
N ALA A 331 18.26 23.50 56.12
CA ALA A 331 18.96 23.37 57.39
C ALA A 331 19.31 24.74 58.00
N GLU A 332 19.73 25.70 57.16
CA GLU A 332 20.04 27.07 57.56
C GLU A 332 18.78 27.83 58.01
N ASP A 333 17.66 27.70 57.31
CA ASP A 333 16.38 28.31 57.68
C ASP A 333 15.88 27.76 59.02
N SER A 334 15.89 26.43 59.18
CA SER A 334 15.55 25.79 60.46
C SER A 334 16.47 26.23 61.60
N PHE A 335 17.75 26.47 61.30
CA PHE A 335 18.72 27.01 62.24
C PHE A 335 18.41 28.46 62.65
N TYR A 336 18.09 29.33 61.68
CA TYR A 336 17.73 30.72 61.92
C TYR A 336 16.40 30.86 62.67
N ASP A 337 15.41 30.05 62.34
CA ASP A 337 14.12 30.01 63.05
C ASP A 337 14.27 29.56 64.50
N THR A 338 15.07 28.52 64.74
CA THR A 338 15.27 27.96 66.08
C THR A 338 16.06 28.88 67.00
N LEU A 339 17.06 29.61 66.47
CA LEU A 339 17.93 30.48 67.27
C LEU A 339 17.55 31.97 67.24
N GLY A 340 16.75 32.41 66.27
CA GLY A 340 16.27 33.79 66.11
C GLY A 340 17.40 34.83 66.22
N LYS A 341 17.26 35.81 67.13
CA LYS A 341 18.27 36.86 67.36
C LYS A 341 19.66 36.31 67.76
N ASN A 342 19.75 35.09 68.28
CA ASN A 342 21.03 34.46 68.65
C ASN A 342 21.75 33.80 67.46
N ALA A 343 21.07 33.56 66.34
CA ALA A 343 21.63 32.87 65.17
C ALA A 343 22.85 33.59 64.59
N LYS A 344 22.80 34.93 64.49
CA LYS A 344 23.94 35.75 63.99
C LYS A 344 25.21 35.63 64.84
N LYS A 345 25.06 35.41 66.16
CA LYS A 345 26.19 35.25 67.10
C LYS A 345 26.72 33.82 67.17
N SER A 346 26.01 32.86 66.57
CA SER A 346 26.33 31.44 66.65
C SER A 346 26.43 30.76 65.28
N ARG A 347 26.68 31.55 64.23
CA ARG A 347 26.83 31.11 62.83
C ARG A 347 27.83 29.97 62.66
N ARG A 348 28.83 29.86 63.55
CA ARG A 348 29.82 28.78 63.57
C ARG A 348 29.23 27.37 63.75
N ILE A 349 27.95 27.25 64.11
CA ILE A 349 27.23 25.98 64.14
C ILE A 349 26.80 25.55 62.73
N LEU A 350 26.61 26.47 61.78
CA LEU A 350 26.36 26.11 60.38
C LEU A 350 27.61 25.52 59.70
N ASP A 351 28.80 25.80 60.24
CA ASP A 351 30.07 25.31 59.69
C ASP A 351 30.31 23.81 59.98
N ILE A 352 29.51 23.21 60.88
CA ILE A 352 29.58 21.77 61.20
C ILE A 352 28.49 20.94 60.50
N LEU A 353 27.78 21.54 59.55
CA LEU A 353 26.76 20.86 58.76
C LEU A 353 27.44 19.83 57.84
N GLU A 354 27.10 18.55 58.00
CA GLU A 354 27.64 17.48 57.16
C GLU A 354 26.66 17.14 56.04
N HIS A 355 27.20 16.88 54.85
CA HIS A 355 26.47 16.48 53.66
C HIS A 355 26.67 14.98 53.43
N GLU A 356 25.60 14.21 53.56
CA GLU A 356 25.58 12.79 53.21
C GLU A 356 24.86 12.62 51.87
N GLN A 357 25.51 11.96 50.92
CA GLN A 357 24.87 11.50 49.68
C GLN A 357 24.78 9.97 49.72
N LYS A 358 23.58 9.44 49.56
CA LYS A 358 23.33 8.00 49.43
C LYS A 358 22.56 7.74 48.14
N VAL A 359 23.03 6.78 47.35
CA VAL A 359 22.25 6.24 46.24
C VAL A 359 21.27 5.23 46.82
N VAL A 360 19.97 5.44 46.57
CA VAL A 360 18.89 4.53 46.94
C VAL A 360 18.41 3.86 45.65
N HIS A 361 18.30 2.53 45.71
CA HIS A 361 17.79 1.71 44.63
C HIS A 361 16.33 1.34 44.93
N GLU A 362 15.39 1.84 44.15
CA GLU A 362 13.97 1.53 44.25
C GLU A 362 13.42 1.33 42.84
N LEU A 363 12.77 0.18 42.60
CA LEU A 363 12.31 -0.20 41.28
C LEU A 363 11.30 0.83 40.73
N ASP A 364 11.61 1.42 39.57
CA ASP A 364 10.66 2.20 38.77
C ASP A 364 9.62 1.25 38.15
N ARG A 365 8.52 1.01 38.88
CA ARG A 365 7.46 0.06 38.49
C ARG A 365 6.77 0.45 37.19
N ASP A 366 6.55 1.75 36.96
CA ASP A 366 5.92 2.24 35.74
C ASP A 366 6.82 1.98 34.52
N ALA A 367 8.12 2.24 34.65
CA ALA A 367 9.08 1.92 33.59
C ALA A 367 9.20 0.41 33.33
N TRP A 368 9.10 -0.43 34.38
CA TRP A 368 9.03 -1.88 34.21
C TRP A 368 7.76 -2.30 33.46
N GLN A 369 6.58 -1.84 33.86
CA GLN A 369 5.31 -2.19 33.23
C GLN A 369 5.26 -1.76 31.76
N GLU A 370 5.73 -0.55 31.44
CA GLU A 370 5.82 -0.08 30.05
C GLU A 370 6.73 -1.01 29.20
N MET A 371 7.86 -1.43 29.78
CA MET A 371 8.85 -2.28 29.11
C MET A 371 8.34 -3.71 28.94
N ALA A 372 7.80 -4.30 30.01
CA ALA A 372 7.23 -5.64 30.02
C ALA A 372 6.03 -5.75 29.07
N GLY A 373 5.14 -4.75 29.09
CA GLY A 373 4.01 -4.69 28.16
C GLY A 373 4.45 -4.60 26.69
N LYS A 374 5.50 -3.84 26.39
CA LYS A 374 6.05 -3.75 25.02
C LYS A 374 6.74 -5.04 24.56
N LEU A 375 7.43 -5.75 25.46
CA LEU A 375 8.12 -7.01 25.14
C LEU A 375 7.21 -8.24 25.19
N GLY A 376 5.99 -8.11 25.72
CA GLY A 376 5.06 -9.24 25.88
C GLY A 376 5.45 -10.22 26.98
N ILE A 377 6.12 -9.74 28.05
CA ILE A 377 6.47 -10.58 29.20
C ILE A 377 5.17 -10.90 29.96
N VAL A 378 4.83 -12.19 30.06
CA VAL A 378 3.53 -12.66 30.59
C VAL A 378 3.59 -12.83 32.11
N GLN A 379 4.78 -13.08 32.67
CA GLN A 379 4.99 -13.19 34.11
C GLN A 379 5.15 -11.81 34.77
N ASP A 380 4.27 -11.45 35.70
CA ASP A 380 4.46 -10.27 36.55
C ASP A 380 5.50 -10.55 37.64
N ILE A 381 6.78 -10.37 37.27
CA ILE A 381 7.93 -10.52 38.16
C ILE A 381 8.32 -9.21 38.87
N ALA A 382 7.47 -8.18 38.85
CA ALA A 382 7.80 -6.86 39.36
C ALA A 382 8.19 -6.88 40.85
N ASP A 383 7.48 -7.66 41.66
CA ASP A 383 7.76 -7.78 43.10
C ASP A 383 9.07 -8.55 43.37
N ASP A 384 9.37 -9.59 42.58
CA ASP A 384 10.63 -10.33 42.67
C ASP A 384 11.83 -9.48 42.23
N LEU A 385 11.66 -8.64 41.20
CA LEU A 385 12.66 -7.67 40.76
C LEU A 385 12.90 -6.61 41.83
N ALA A 386 11.84 -6.08 42.46
CA ALA A 386 11.95 -5.12 43.56
C ALA A 386 12.72 -5.72 44.75
N ALA A 387 12.47 -6.99 45.09
CA ALA A 387 13.18 -7.70 46.14
C ALA A 387 14.65 -8.02 45.80
N ALA A 388 15.03 -7.98 44.52
CA ALA A 388 16.38 -8.24 44.03
C ALA A 388 17.17 -6.97 43.68
N MET A 389 16.65 -5.76 43.94
CA MET A 389 17.28 -4.50 43.53
C MET A 389 18.72 -4.32 44.04
N ASP A 390 19.02 -4.81 45.24
CA ASP A 390 20.36 -4.74 45.85
C ASP A 390 21.24 -5.96 45.53
N ASP A 391 20.69 -6.99 44.87
CA ASP A 391 21.43 -8.18 44.40
C ASP A 391 21.41 -8.23 42.87
N GLN A 392 22.41 -7.56 42.27
CA GLN A 392 22.56 -7.46 40.82
C GLN A 392 22.57 -8.83 40.12
N SER A 393 23.14 -9.87 40.76
CA SER A 393 23.20 -11.21 40.15
C SER A 393 21.84 -11.88 40.11
N LYS A 394 21.07 -11.77 41.20
CA LYS A 394 19.70 -12.29 41.27
C LYS A 394 18.77 -11.51 40.33
N PHE A 395 18.92 -10.18 40.25
CA PHE A 395 18.16 -9.33 39.35
C PHE A 395 18.39 -9.72 37.87
N GLU A 396 19.65 -9.86 37.44
CA GLU A 396 19.98 -10.24 36.06
C GLU A 396 19.41 -11.64 35.71
N LYS A 397 19.45 -12.60 36.65
CA LYS A 397 18.89 -13.95 36.43
C LYS A 397 17.38 -13.95 36.21
N LEU A 398 16.62 -13.14 36.95
CA LEU A 398 15.17 -13.01 36.76
C LEU A 398 14.84 -12.46 35.37
N ILE A 399 15.56 -11.44 34.92
CA ILE A 399 15.40 -10.86 33.57
C ILE A 399 15.80 -11.87 32.48
N ILE A 400 16.90 -12.62 32.66
CA ILE A 400 17.32 -13.66 31.70
C ILE A 400 16.20 -14.68 31.52
N LYS A 401 15.66 -15.22 32.62
CA LYS A 401 14.61 -16.24 32.57
C LYS A 401 13.36 -15.72 31.86
N ALA A 402 12.88 -14.52 32.22
CA ALA A 402 11.73 -13.91 31.56
C ALA A 402 11.95 -13.70 30.05
N CYS A 403 13.17 -13.30 29.66
CA CYS A 403 13.52 -13.14 28.26
C CYS A 403 13.60 -14.48 27.51
N GLU A 404 14.14 -15.54 28.12
CA GLU A 404 14.25 -16.88 27.51
C GLU A 404 12.87 -17.52 27.28
N GLU A 405 11.94 -17.37 28.22
CA GLU A 405 10.60 -17.95 28.15
C GLU A 405 9.66 -17.14 27.23
N ASP A 406 9.58 -15.82 27.40
CA ASP A 406 8.52 -15.01 26.80
C ASP A 406 8.95 -14.21 25.56
N VAL A 407 10.25 -13.88 25.42
CA VAL A 407 10.69 -12.85 24.44
C VAL A 407 11.53 -13.43 23.30
N LEU A 408 12.59 -14.19 23.62
CA LEU A 408 13.58 -14.66 22.65
C LEU A 408 13.01 -15.57 21.54
N PRO A 409 12.05 -16.50 21.80
CA PRO A 409 11.47 -17.32 20.74
C PRO A 409 10.84 -16.48 19.62
N GLY A 410 10.07 -15.45 19.97
CA GLY A 410 9.47 -14.51 19.01
C GLY A 410 10.53 -13.73 18.23
N LEU A 411 11.57 -13.24 18.91
CA LEU A 411 12.67 -12.53 18.27
C LEU A 411 13.48 -13.41 17.31
N TYR A 412 13.71 -14.69 17.64
CA TYR A 412 14.41 -15.62 16.76
C TYR A 412 13.61 -15.93 15.50
N ASN A 413 12.31 -16.18 15.62
CA ASN A 413 11.43 -16.35 14.46
C ASN A 413 11.48 -15.13 13.54
N GLN A 414 11.49 -13.93 14.11
CA GLN A 414 11.61 -12.70 13.34
C GLN A 414 12.95 -12.60 12.59
N VAL A 415 14.06 -12.99 13.22
CA VAL A 415 15.39 -13.04 12.57
C VAL A 415 15.39 -14.05 11.42
N ASP A 416 14.81 -15.22 11.61
CA ASP A 416 14.72 -16.27 10.58
C ASP A 416 13.86 -15.83 9.40
N GLN A 417 12.73 -15.17 9.65
CA GLN A 417 11.88 -14.57 8.62
C GLN A 417 12.63 -13.50 7.83
N GLN A 418 13.38 -12.62 8.51
CA GLN A 418 14.24 -11.63 7.85
C GLN A 418 15.33 -12.27 7.01
N GLN A 419 15.93 -13.38 7.46
CA GLN A 419 16.92 -14.12 6.69
C GLN A 419 16.31 -14.74 5.43
N LYS A 420 15.13 -15.37 5.53
CA LYS A 420 14.40 -15.90 4.36
C LYS A 420 14.06 -14.79 3.36
N LEU A 421 13.73 -13.59 3.85
CA LEU A 421 13.47 -12.41 3.01
C LEU A 421 14.70 -11.89 2.25
N LEU A 422 15.92 -12.13 2.74
CA LEU A 422 17.13 -11.83 1.98
C LEU A 422 17.23 -12.66 0.69
N GLN A 423 16.52 -13.79 0.62
CA GLN A 423 16.42 -14.66 -0.57
C GLN A 423 15.28 -14.23 -1.50
N SER A 424 14.58 -13.14 -1.20
CA SER A 424 13.43 -12.67 -1.97
C SER A 424 13.74 -11.42 -2.80
N ASP A 425 13.23 -11.44 -4.04
CA ASP A 425 13.20 -10.38 -5.06
C ASP A 425 14.49 -9.60 -5.31
N VAL A 426 15.12 -9.96 -6.42
CA VAL A 426 16.43 -9.50 -6.87
C VAL A 426 16.37 -8.11 -7.48
N TRP A 427 15.21 -7.56 -7.85
CA TRP A 427 15.19 -6.39 -8.74
C TRP A 427 15.91 -5.16 -8.15
N VAL A 428 15.83 -4.95 -6.82
CA VAL A 428 16.54 -3.84 -6.16
C VAL A 428 18.05 -4.12 -6.14
N ASP A 429 18.43 -5.37 -5.87
CA ASP A 429 19.83 -5.81 -5.84
C ASP A 429 20.44 -5.82 -7.25
N GLU A 430 19.68 -6.17 -8.28
CA GLU A 430 20.01 -6.03 -9.71
C GLU A 430 20.18 -4.56 -10.09
N GLU A 431 19.25 -3.67 -9.72
CA GLU A 431 19.40 -2.23 -9.98
C GLU A 431 20.65 -1.68 -9.28
N ILE A 432 20.92 -2.07 -8.02
CA ILE A 432 22.15 -1.69 -7.31
C ILE A 432 23.38 -2.20 -8.07
N THR A 433 23.36 -3.44 -8.54
CA THR A 433 24.46 -4.06 -9.31
C THR A 433 24.70 -3.34 -10.64
N THR A 434 23.63 -3.02 -11.38
CA THR A 434 23.69 -2.22 -12.61
C THR A 434 24.30 -0.85 -12.35
N ARG A 435 23.91 -0.18 -11.26
CA ARG A 435 24.46 1.14 -10.88
C ARG A 435 25.93 1.07 -10.47
N LEU A 436 26.34 0.02 -9.76
CA LEU A 436 27.75 -0.20 -9.42
C LEU A 436 28.61 -0.38 -10.69
N GLN A 437 28.15 -1.17 -11.65
CA GLN A 437 28.83 -1.32 -12.94
C GLN A 437 28.80 -0.01 -13.76
N HIS A 438 27.74 0.80 -13.67
CA HIS A 438 27.72 2.14 -14.26
C HIS A 438 28.78 3.08 -13.65
N ILE A 439 28.99 3.03 -12.33
CA ILE A 439 30.06 3.77 -11.66
C ILE A 439 31.43 3.29 -12.18
N GLN A 440 31.62 1.98 -12.31
CA GLN A 440 32.86 1.40 -12.84
C GLN A 440 33.13 1.89 -14.27
N ILE A 441 32.15 1.84 -15.19
CA ILE A 441 32.26 2.38 -16.55
C ILE A 441 32.63 3.87 -16.52
N LYS A 442 31.99 4.67 -15.66
CA LYS A 442 32.27 6.11 -15.54
C LYS A 442 33.67 6.40 -15.00
N ASN A 443 34.15 5.60 -14.06
CA ASN A 443 35.52 5.69 -13.55
C ASN A 443 36.53 5.32 -14.64
N MET A 444 36.29 4.23 -15.39
CA MET A 444 37.12 3.84 -16.54
C MET A 444 37.18 4.95 -17.61
N LEU A 445 36.04 5.57 -17.93
CA LEU A 445 35.98 6.74 -18.84
C LEU A 445 36.74 7.96 -18.28
N MET A 446 36.66 8.19 -16.96
CA MET A 446 37.36 9.29 -16.30
C MET A 446 38.88 9.09 -16.28
N ASN A 447 39.32 7.83 -16.18
CA ASN A 447 40.72 7.42 -16.17
C ASN A 447 41.31 7.21 -17.57
N GLY A 448 40.49 7.26 -18.63
CA GLY A 448 40.93 7.01 -20.01
C GLY A 448 41.14 5.53 -20.37
N GLU A 449 40.58 4.61 -19.58
CA GLU A 449 40.69 3.15 -19.77
C GLU A 449 39.73 2.62 -20.85
N ILE A 450 38.63 3.33 -21.12
CA ILE A 450 37.73 3.07 -22.25
C ILE A 450 38.08 4.06 -23.36
N THR A 451 38.34 3.54 -24.57
CA THR A 451 38.69 4.36 -25.74
C THR A 451 37.45 4.71 -26.59
N GLU A 452 37.57 5.70 -27.49
CA GLU A 452 36.49 6.04 -28.43
C GLU A 452 36.12 4.86 -29.34
N ARG A 453 37.11 4.08 -29.80
CA ARG A 453 36.88 2.85 -30.57
C ARG A 453 36.06 1.82 -29.79
N GLN A 454 36.33 1.69 -28.49
CA GLN A 454 35.58 0.79 -27.63
C GLN A 454 34.16 1.32 -27.35
N TRP A 455 33.99 2.64 -27.21
CA TRP A 455 32.70 3.30 -27.05
C TRP A 455 31.75 3.07 -28.24
N ASP A 456 32.31 3.02 -29.46
CA ASP A 456 31.53 2.83 -30.70
C ASP A 456 31.27 1.35 -31.06
N ASP A 457 31.81 0.40 -30.28
CA ASP A 457 31.63 -1.04 -30.49
C ASP A 457 30.84 -1.70 -29.32
N PRO A 458 29.55 -2.02 -29.51
CA PRO A 458 28.75 -2.71 -28.50
C PRO A 458 29.26 -4.10 -28.10
N GLY A 459 30.11 -4.73 -28.92
CA GLY A 459 30.74 -6.01 -28.62
C GLY A 459 32.04 -5.90 -27.80
N ALA A 460 32.63 -4.71 -27.68
CA ALA A 460 33.91 -4.48 -27.00
C ALA A 460 33.74 -4.24 -25.49
N VAL A 461 33.23 -5.25 -24.76
CA VAL A 461 32.89 -5.15 -23.34
C VAL A 461 34.13 -4.85 -22.46
N PRO A 462 34.13 -3.80 -21.63
CA PRO A 462 35.22 -3.51 -20.69
C PRO A 462 35.41 -4.59 -19.61
N LYS A 463 36.66 -4.81 -19.17
CA LYS A 463 36.98 -5.83 -18.15
C LYS A 463 36.25 -5.54 -16.83
N GLY A 464 35.47 -6.51 -16.35
CA GLY A 464 34.70 -6.41 -15.09
C GLY A 464 33.30 -5.82 -15.24
N VAL A 465 32.87 -5.52 -16.48
CA VAL A 465 31.49 -5.13 -16.82
C VAL A 465 30.83 -6.28 -17.59
N THR A 466 29.54 -6.50 -17.36
CA THR A 466 28.77 -7.54 -18.09
C THR A 466 28.30 -7.04 -19.47
N ASP A 467 28.19 -7.94 -20.45
CA ASP A 467 27.77 -7.59 -21.83
C ASP A 467 26.40 -6.89 -21.86
N GLY A 468 25.43 -7.38 -21.09
CA GLY A 468 24.09 -6.78 -20.99
C GLY A 468 24.12 -5.34 -20.51
N ILE A 469 24.87 -5.06 -19.43
CA ILE A 469 24.98 -3.71 -18.85
C ILE A 469 25.76 -2.78 -19.78
N TRP A 470 26.80 -3.27 -20.45
CA TRP A 470 27.55 -2.46 -21.43
C TRP A 470 26.65 -1.98 -22.57
N ARG A 471 25.88 -2.89 -23.18
CA ARG A 471 24.94 -2.55 -24.26
C ARG A 471 23.85 -1.60 -23.79
N GLU A 472 23.28 -1.82 -22.60
CA GLU A 472 22.30 -0.91 -22.00
C GLU A 472 22.90 0.49 -21.79
N PHE A 473 24.12 0.57 -21.23
CA PHE A 473 24.81 1.82 -20.97
C PHE A 473 25.04 2.61 -22.27
N LEU A 474 25.54 1.96 -23.33
CA LEU A 474 25.70 2.59 -24.64
C LEU A 474 24.36 3.03 -25.24
N GLN A 475 23.34 2.16 -25.20
CA GLN A 475 22.01 2.49 -25.73
C GLN A 475 21.39 3.70 -25.01
N SER A 476 21.55 3.77 -23.69
CA SER A 476 21.04 4.89 -22.89
C SER A 476 21.76 6.21 -23.18
N HIS A 477 22.97 6.15 -23.73
CA HIS A 477 23.82 7.29 -24.10
C HIS A 477 24.05 7.41 -25.62
N ASN A 478 23.26 6.75 -26.46
CA ASN A 478 23.44 6.71 -27.92
C ASN A 478 23.40 8.10 -28.61
N ARG A 479 22.85 9.12 -27.93
CA ARG A 479 22.81 10.51 -28.41
C ARG A 479 23.97 11.38 -27.89
N VAL A 480 24.88 10.82 -27.10
CA VAL A 480 26.00 11.54 -26.48
C VAL A 480 27.29 11.10 -27.16
N ARG A 481 28.02 12.04 -27.76
CA ARG A 481 29.34 11.75 -28.36
C ARG A 481 30.37 11.49 -27.27
N TYR A 482 31.34 10.60 -27.53
CA TYR A 482 32.40 10.21 -26.61
C TYR A 482 33.11 11.42 -25.95
N ARG A 483 33.50 12.43 -26.73
CA ARG A 483 34.13 13.67 -26.24
C ARG A 483 33.32 14.42 -25.16
N HIS A 484 31.99 14.29 -25.15
CA HIS A 484 31.12 14.91 -24.15
C HIS A 484 30.95 14.01 -22.91
N MET A 485 31.15 12.70 -23.08
CA MET A 485 31.08 11.72 -22.00
C MET A 485 32.30 11.80 -21.08
N VAL A 486 33.50 12.04 -21.63
CA VAL A 486 34.77 12.13 -20.87
C VAL A 486 34.94 13.43 -20.07
N ASN A 487 33.93 14.31 -20.02
CA ASN A 487 33.99 15.52 -19.21
C ASN A 487 34.03 15.19 -17.71
N SER A 488 35.17 15.46 -17.07
CA SER A 488 35.43 15.09 -15.66
C SER A 488 34.42 15.66 -14.67
N ARG A 489 33.97 16.91 -14.83
CA ARG A 489 32.95 17.54 -13.97
C ARG A 489 31.61 16.83 -14.09
N ASN A 490 31.20 16.49 -15.31
CA ASN A 490 29.95 15.77 -15.57
C ASN A 490 30.01 14.32 -15.06
N LEU A 491 31.15 13.64 -15.24
CA LEU A 491 31.35 12.28 -14.74
C LEU A 491 31.33 12.22 -13.22
N ARG A 492 32.08 13.07 -12.51
CA ARG A 492 32.04 13.15 -11.03
C ARG A 492 30.63 13.41 -10.51
N LYS A 493 29.90 14.34 -11.15
CA LYS A 493 28.49 14.58 -10.82
C LYS A 493 27.64 13.32 -11.02
N SER A 494 27.85 12.62 -12.12
CA SER A 494 27.12 11.41 -12.50
C SER A 494 27.45 10.18 -11.64
N ILE A 495 28.68 10.07 -11.11
CA ILE A 495 29.12 9.01 -10.19
C ILE A 495 28.44 9.21 -8.83
N VAL A 496 28.58 10.40 -8.24
CA VAL A 496 27.94 10.74 -6.95
C VAL A 496 26.41 10.58 -7.02
N ASN A 497 25.80 10.80 -8.19
CA ASN A 497 24.37 10.52 -8.38
C ASN A 497 24.03 9.03 -8.28
N ASP A 498 24.84 8.15 -8.86
CA ASP A 498 24.61 6.70 -8.73
C ASP A 498 24.91 6.23 -7.30
N GLU A 499 25.95 6.76 -6.64
CA GLU A 499 26.25 6.45 -5.22
C GLU A 499 25.07 6.81 -4.30
N ASN A 500 24.46 7.98 -4.52
CA ASN A 500 23.26 8.38 -3.79
C ASN A 500 22.06 7.48 -4.11
N CYS A 501 21.85 7.13 -5.38
CA CYS A 501 20.78 6.21 -5.77
C CYS A 501 20.97 4.84 -5.10
N ILE A 502 22.21 4.31 -5.09
CA ILE A 502 22.55 3.07 -4.39
C ILE A 502 22.26 3.17 -2.89
N ALA A 503 22.64 4.27 -2.24
CA ALA A 503 22.35 4.48 -0.82
C ALA A 503 20.84 4.50 -0.54
N VAL A 504 20.06 5.18 -1.38
CA VAL A 504 18.59 5.21 -1.29
C VAL A 504 18.00 3.81 -1.50
N LEU A 505 18.43 3.09 -2.53
CA LEU A 505 17.94 1.74 -2.84
C LEU A 505 18.27 0.75 -1.72
N LYS A 506 19.49 0.82 -1.14
CA LYS A 506 19.88 0.01 0.02
C LYS A 506 18.98 0.30 1.22
N ALA A 507 18.80 1.57 1.59
CA ALA A 507 17.94 1.94 2.71
C ALA A 507 16.47 1.54 2.50
N TYR A 508 15.94 1.73 1.29
CA TYR A 508 14.58 1.35 0.89
C TYR A 508 14.37 -0.16 0.96
N ARG A 509 15.32 -0.94 0.40
CA ARG A 509 15.35 -2.41 0.45
C ARG A 509 15.35 -2.92 1.89
N ASP A 510 16.28 -2.42 2.69
CA ASP A 510 16.49 -2.87 4.06
C ASP A 510 15.25 -2.63 4.93
N HIS A 511 14.61 -1.48 4.77
CA HIS A 511 13.36 -1.18 5.48
C HIS A 511 12.17 -2.00 5.03
N THR A 512 12.05 -2.22 3.74
CA THR A 512 10.98 -3.07 3.23
C THR A 512 11.13 -4.49 3.74
N ARG A 513 12.35 -5.05 3.73
CA ARG A 513 12.59 -6.38 4.30
C ARG A 513 12.17 -6.44 5.77
N VAL A 514 12.46 -5.40 6.55
CA VAL A 514 11.96 -5.27 7.91
C VAL A 514 10.43 -5.28 7.98
N GLU A 515 9.75 -4.50 7.15
CA GLU A 515 8.28 -4.43 7.13
C GLU A 515 7.62 -5.76 6.71
N LEU A 516 8.16 -6.40 5.67
CA LEU A 516 7.67 -7.69 5.17
C LEU A 516 7.91 -8.84 6.15
N SER A 517 8.90 -8.69 7.06
CA SER A 517 9.19 -9.69 8.10
C SER A 517 8.26 -9.61 9.29
N ARG A 518 7.31 -8.66 9.30
CA ARG A 518 6.37 -8.57 10.41
C ARG A 518 5.38 -9.74 10.38
N PRO A 519 4.95 -10.23 11.55
CA PRO A 519 3.99 -11.34 11.64
C PRO A 519 2.73 -11.12 10.80
N GLU A 520 2.15 -9.92 10.82
CA GLU A 520 0.93 -9.58 10.05
C GLU A 520 1.10 -9.66 8.53
N ASN A 521 2.34 -9.62 8.02
CA ASN A 521 2.65 -9.73 6.59
C ASN A 521 3.12 -11.14 6.19
N THR A 522 3.15 -12.09 7.14
CA THR A 522 3.64 -13.45 6.95
C THR A 522 2.48 -14.44 6.87
N ASP A 523 2.51 -15.31 5.84
CA ASP A 523 1.49 -16.33 5.64
C ASP A 523 1.57 -17.48 6.65
N PHE A 524 0.49 -18.24 6.81
CA PHE A 524 0.48 -19.45 7.63
C PHE A 524 0.85 -20.65 6.76
N ARG A 525 1.86 -21.43 7.18
CA ARG A 525 2.32 -22.61 6.45
C ARG A 525 2.45 -23.82 7.35
N ALA A 526 2.34 -24.98 6.71
CA ALA A 526 2.63 -26.25 7.32
C ALA A 526 4.14 -26.40 7.56
N GLY A 527 4.49 -26.95 8.72
CA GLY A 527 5.85 -27.32 9.12
C GLY A 527 5.83 -28.29 10.30
N GLY A 528 6.99 -28.39 10.98
CA GLY A 528 7.18 -29.30 12.11
C GLY A 528 7.19 -30.79 11.72
N PRO A 529 7.19 -31.70 12.70
CA PRO A 529 7.11 -33.14 12.48
C PRO A 529 5.88 -33.49 11.63
N SER A 530 6.08 -34.34 10.62
CA SER A 530 5.02 -34.79 9.70
C SER A 530 4.29 -33.67 8.92
N ASN A 531 4.79 -32.42 8.94
CA ASN A 531 4.21 -31.27 8.25
C ASN A 531 2.76 -30.95 8.68
N ARG A 532 2.47 -31.10 9.98
CA ARG A 532 1.11 -30.95 10.55
C ARG A 532 0.91 -29.67 11.36
N GLU A 533 1.98 -29.03 11.81
CA GLU A 533 1.89 -27.76 12.53
C GLU A 533 1.66 -26.62 11.54
N ILE A 534 0.63 -25.80 11.74
CA ILE A 534 0.38 -24.61 10.93
C ILE A 534 0.75 -23.38 11.73
N SER A 535 1.75 -22.63 11.27
CA SER A 535 2.22 -21.44 11.97
C SER A 535 2.90 -20.44 11.02
N GLN A 536 2.91 -19.17 11.41
CA GLN A 536 3.69 -18.11 10.76
C GLN A 536 5.21 -18.33 10.90
N ALA A 537 5.67 -19.15 11.85
CA ALA A 537 7.08 -19.51 11.97
C ALA A 537 7.60 -20.23 10.71
N TYR A 538 6.74 -21.01 10.06
CA TYR A 538 7.02 -21.69 8.79
C TYR A 538 6.65 -20.85 7.57
N GLY A 539 5.98 -19.72 7.80
CA GLY A 539 5.50 -18.81 6.79
C GLY A 539 6.59 -18.12 5.99
N LYS A 540 6.15 -17.52 4.89
CA LYS A 540 6.89 -16.54 4.11
C LYS A 540 6.00 -15.28 3.95
N PRO A 541 6.57 -14.14 3.56
CA PRO A 541 5.76 -13.00 3.16
C PRO A 541 4.80 -13.38 2.03
N TYR A 542 3.57 -12.87 2.06
CA TYR A 542 2.59 -13.11 0.99
C TYR A 542 3.16 -12.73 -0.39
N ASP A 543 2.84 -13.51 -1.43
CA ASP A 543 3.36 -13.28 -2.79
C ASP A 543 2.88 -11.96 -3.41
N LYS A 544 1.71 -11.49 -2.96
CA LYS A 544 1.15 -10.19 -3.33
C LYS A 544 0.75 -9.42 -2.08
N VAL A 545 1.63 -8.51 -1.64
CA VAL A 545 1.41 -7.57 -0.55
C VAL A 545 1.14 -6.16 -1.11
N PHE A 546 0.36 -5.35 -0.39
CA PHE A 546 0.03 -3.96 -0.69
C PHE A 546 1.19 -2.97 -0.61
N MET A 547 2.41 -3.36 -0.94
CA MET A 547 3.59 -2.54 -0.71
C MET A 547 3.53 -1.13 -1.31
N LYS A 548 2.77 -0.95 -2.41
CA LYS A 548 2.57 0.37 -3.04
C LYS A 548 1.52 1.24 -2.36
N MET A 549 0.79 0.69 -1.40
CA MET A 549 -0.08 1.47 -0.54
C MET A 549 0.67 2.02 0.65
N PHE A 550 1.89 1.63 0.96
CA PHE A 550 2.58 2.20 2.12
C PHE A 550 3.40 3.43 1.71
N THR A 551 3.18 4.55 2.39
CA THR A 551 4.09 5.70 2.37
C THR A 551 4.46 6.04 3.80
N TRP A 552 5.70 6.45 4.00
CA TRP A 552 6.15 6.89 5.31
C TRP A 552 5.73 8.35 5.53
N SER A 553 5.01 8.59 6.60
CA SER A 553 4.59 9.92 7.05
C SER A 553 5.52 10.36 8.18
N PRO A 554 6.37 11.39 7.97
CA PRO A 554 7.24 11.91 9.02
C PRO A 554 6.41 12.48 10.18
N SER A 555 6.89 12.31 11.41
CA SER A 555 6.32 12.94 12.61
C SER A 555 7.39 13.77 13.32
N VAL A 556 6.98 14.90 13.89
CA VAL A 556 7.85 15.83 14.64
C VAL A 556 8.10 15.32 16.07
N GLN A 557 7.18 14.51 16.61
CA GLN A 557 7.17 14.08 18.02
C GLN A 557 7.28 12.56 18.20
N GLU A 558 7.01 11.76 17.16
CA GLU A 558 7.06 10.29 17.19
C GLU A 558 7.98 9.74 16.09
N LYS A 559 8.32 8.44 16.16
CA LYS A 559 8.82 7.74 14.97
C LYS A 559 7.73 7.83 13.91
N GLY A 560 8.05 8.30 12.70
CA GLY A 560 7.08 8.39 11.60
C GLY A 560 6.27 7.09 11.42
N LYS A 561 5.11 7.18 10.77
CA LYS A 561 4.20 6.04 10.60
C LYS A 561 4.02 5.67 9.14
N TRP A 562 3.82 4.40 8.86
CA TRP A 562 3.38 3.95 7.55
C TRP A 562 1.90 4.27 7.37
N GLU A 563 1.55 4.96 6.29
CA GLU A 563 0.17 5.26 5.89
C GLU A 563 -0.21 4.41 4.67
N VAL A 564 -1.44 3.90 4.65
CA VAL A 564 -2.01 3.16 3.52
C VAL A 564 -2.66 4.15 2.53
N TYR A 565 -2.33 4.08 1.24
CA TYR A 565 -2.84 4.97 0.20
C TYR A 565 -2.98 4.32 -1.19
N ILE A 566 -3.76 4.95 -2.08
CA ILE A 566 -3.84 4.66 -3.50
C ILE A 566 -3.16 5.80 -4.25
N PRO A 567 -2.11 5.56 -5.05
CA PRO A 567 -1.49 6.63 -5.82
C PRO A 567 -2.48 7.32 -6.78
N GLY A 568 -2.51 8.65 -6.79
CA GLY A 568 -3.35 9.43 -7.71
C GLY A 568 -3.02 9.15 -9.17
N SER A 569 -1.78 8.71 -9.47
CA SER A 569 -1.39 8.19 -10.78
C SER A 569 -2.15 6.92 -11.20
N THR A 570 -2.51 6.04 -10.26
CA THR A 570 -3.32 4.83 -10.49
C THR A 570 -4.75 5.21 -10.83
N ILE A 571 -5.36 6.11 -10.04
CA ILE A 571 -6.72 6.61 -10.25
C ILE A 571 -6.82 7.31 -11.61
N LYS A 572 -5.88 8.24 -11.88
CA LYS A 572 -5.76 8.89 -13.18
C LYS A 572 -5.62 7.90 -14.33
N GLY A 573 -4.79 6.87 -14.16
CA GLY A 573 -4.59 5.83 -15.17
C GLY A 573 -5.87 5.07 -15.48
N ALA A 574 -6.66 4.74 -14.44
CA ALA A 574 -7.95 4.07 -14.59
C ALA A 574 -8.97 4.97 -15.31
N PHE A 575 -9.06 6.25 -14.92
CA PHE A 575 -9.94 7.24 -15.57
C PHE A 575 -9.55 7.48 -17.04
N ARG A 576 -8.27 7.73 -17.32
CA ARG A 576 -7.79 7.92 -18.71
C ARG A 576 -8.13 6.73 -19.58
N ARG A 577 -7.96 5.53 -19.02
CA ARG A 577 -8.24 4.30 -19.75
C ARG A 577 -9.72 4.14 -20.04
N ARG A 578 -10.60 4.30 -19.04
CA ARG A 578 -12.04 4.23 -19.24
C ARG A 578 -12.50 5.27 -20.27
N ALA A 579 -12.01 6.50 -20.16
CA ALA A 579 -12.27 7.57 -21.12
C ALA A 579 -11.85 7.18 -22.53
N SER A 580 -10.63 6.64 -22.69
CA SER A 580 -10.13 6.19 -23.99
C SER A 580 -11.02 5.10 -24.59
N GLN A 581 -11.47 4.12 -23.80
CA GLN A 581 -12.35 3.05 -24.27
C GLN A 581 -13.69 3.61 -24.73
N VAL A 582 -14.33 4.43 -23.90
CA VAL A 582 -15.64 5.03 -24.20
C VAL A 582 -15.56 5.90 -25.45
N LEU A 583 -14.61 6.82 -25.51
CA LEU A 583 -14.48 7.73 -26.66
C LEU A 583 -14.09 7.00 -27.94
N THR A 584 -13.21 5.99 -27.87
CA THR A 584 -12.89 5.19 -29.06
C THR A 584 -14.10 4.40 -29.55
N THR A 585 -14.95 3.94 -28.62
CA THR A 585 -16.22 3.27 -28.96
C THR A 585 -17.19 4.24 -29.65
N LEU A 586 -17.41 5.42 -29.07
CA LEU A 586 -18.45 6.35 -29.52
C LEU A 586 -18.02 7.26 -30.69
N TRP A 587 -16.77 7.69 -30.71
CA TRP A 587 -16.25 8.70 -31.63
C TRP A 587 -15.22 8.16 -32.62
N GLY A 588 -14.69 6.95 -32.37
CA GLY A 588 -13.56 6.39 -33.10
C GLY A 588 -12.20 6.92 -32.65
N GLU A 589 -11.13 6.38 -33.24
CA GLU A 589 -9.76 6.91 -33.07
C GLU A 589 -9.56 8.12 -33.98
N GLY A 590 -9.76 9.31 -33.44
CA GLY A 590 -9.61 10.56 -34.18
C GLY A 590 -8.94 11.67 -33.36
N ARG A 591 -8.69 12.80 -34.03
CA ARG A 591 -8.11 13.99 -33.39
C ARG A 591 -8.99 14.53 -32.26
N GLU A 592 -10.31 14.53 -32.44
CA GLU A 592 -11.30 14.92 -31.42
C GLU A 592 -11.11 14.11 -30.12
N THR A 593 -11.07 12.77 -30.22
CA THR A 593 -10.82 11.86 -29.10
C THR A 593 -9.48 12.16 -28.43
N GLY A 594 -8.41 12.34 -29.22
CA GLY A 594 -7.08 12.68 -28.72
C GLY A 594 -7.04 14.01 -27.95
N ASP A 595 -7.64 15.06 -28.52
CA ASP A 595 -7.66 16.40 -27.95
C ASP A 595 -8.40 16.44 -26.60
N VAL A 596 -9.52 15.72 -26.46
CA VAL A 596 -10.25 15.60 -25.18
C VAL A 596 -9.44 14.82 -24.13
N LEU A 597 -8.84 13.68 -24.50
CA LEU A 597 -8.02 12.88 -23.59
C LEU A 597 -6.78 13.65 -23.11
N ASP A 598 -6.15 14.39 -24.00
CA ASP A 598 -4.97 15.19 -23.69
C ASP A 598 -5.33 16.45 -22.91
N TRP A 599 -6.52 17.03 -23.08
CA TRP A 599 -7.03 18.09 -22.21
C TRP A 599 -7.27 17.56 -20.78
N LEU A 600 -7.99 16.44 -20.63
CA LEU A 600 -8.34 15.88 -19.31
C LEU A 600 -7.08 15.39 -18.57
N PHE A 601 -6.26 14.59 -19.24
CA PHE A 601 -5.21 13.80 -18.59
C PHE A 601 -3.79 14.21 -19.00
N GLY A 602 -3.63 15.11 -19.97
CA GLY A 602 -2.32 15.59 -20.43
C GLY A 602 -1.65 14.66 -21.43
N ARG A 603 -0.57 15.15 -22.03
CA ARG A 603 0.35 14.40 -22.88
C ARG A 603 1.79 14.75 -22.53
N GLN A 604 2.77 14.17 -23.21
CA GLN A 604 4.16 14.53 -22.97
C GLN A 604 4.36 16.05 -23.12
N ARG A 605 4.96 16.69 -22.11
CA ARG A 605 5.18 18.16 -22.00
C ARG A 605 3.92 19.02 -21.84
N GLN A 606 2.73 18.44 -21.73
CA GLN A 606 1.49 19.18 -21.51
C GLN A 606 0.73 18.57 -20.32
N PRO A 607 0.57 19.29 -19.19
CA PRO A 607 -0.20 18.78 -18.07
C PRO A 607 -1.68 18.65 -18.45
N GLY A 608 -2.34 17.64 -17.88
CA GLY A 608 -3.80 17.54 -17.93
C GLY A 608 -4.45 18.58 -17.03
N ARG A 609 -5.74 18.81 -17.25
CA ARG A 609 -6.55 19.75 -16.47
C ARG A 609 -7.02 19.18 -15.15
N ILE A 610 -7.26 17.87 -15.08
CA ILE A 610 -7.67 17.22 -13.84
C ILE A 610 -6.44 16.88 -13.01
N GLN A 611 -6.45 17.38 -11.78
CA GLN A 611 -5.44 17.10 -10.77
C GLN A 611 -6.01 16.05 -9.82
N PHE A 612 -5.42 14.85 -9.82
CA PHE A 612 -5.82 13.75 -8.95
C PHE A 612 -4.96 13.82 -7.68
N SER A 613 -5.56 13.79 -6.49
CA SER A 613 -4.84 13.51 -5.25
C SER A 613 -4.56 12.01 -5.11
N ASP A 614 -3.61 11.66 -4.26
CA ASP A 614 -3.57 10.31 -3.69
C ASP A 614 -4.83 10.06 -2.85
N ALA A 615 -5.27 8.79 -2.76
CA ALA A 615 -6.37 8.41 -1.88
C ALA A 615 -5.84 7.77 -0.60
N TYR A 616 -5.89 8.48 0.53
CA TYR A 616 -5.40 7.96 1.81
C TYR A 616 -6.51 7.23 2.55
N LEU A 617 -6.15 6.19 3.30
CA LEU A 617 -7.06 5.48 4.22
C LEU A 617 -7.53 6.45 5.32
N ALA A 618 -8.85 6.50 5.56
CA ALA A 618 -9.48 7.50 6.41
C ALA A 618 -9.26 7.27 7.92
N ASP A 619 -9.44 6.03 8.41
CA ASP A 619 -9.35 5.68 9.84
C ASP A 619 -8.68 4.29 10.02
N PRO A 620 -7.36 4.20 10.25
CA PRO A 620 -6.68 2.93 10.51
C PRO A 620 -6.46 2.70 12.01
N ASP A 621 -7.52 2.53 12.81
CA ASP A 621 -7.34 2.30 14.25
C ASP A 621 -6.99 0.83 14.59
N ASP A 622 -7.16 -0.11 13.66
CA ASP A 622 -6.67 -1.48 13.80
C ASP A 622 -6.44 -2.15 12.43
N PRO A 623 -5.22 -2.05 11.85
CA PRO A 623 -4.92 -2.64 10.56
C PRO A 623 -5.15 -4.16 10.54
N GLN A 624 -4.99 -4.90 11.65
CA GLN A 624 -5.07 -6.36 11.63
C GLN A 624 -6.50 -6.88 11.40
N LYS A 625 -7.53 -6.09 11.74
CA LYS A 625 -8.95 -6.46 11.55
C LYS A 625 -9.47 -6.37 10.13
N VAL A 626 -8.69 -5.78 9.21
CA VAL A 626 -9.19 -5.36 7.88
C VAL A 626 -8.49 -6.05 6.70
N TRP A 627 -7.61 -7.02 6.96
CA TRP A 627 -6.94 -7.79 5.90
C TRP A 627 -7.49 -9.22 5.84
N CYS A 628 -7.81 -9.68 4.63
CA CYS A 628 -8.20 -11.06 4.35
C CYS A 628 -7.08 -11.78 3.60
N SER A 629 -6.90 -13.07 3.87
CA SER A 629 -6.01 -13.90 3.07
C SER A 629 -6.77 -14.79 2.09
N MET A 630 -6.17 -15.11 0.95
CA MET A 630 -6.69 -16.11 0.01
C MET A 630 -5.53 -16.84 -0.66
N ASP A 631 -5.67 -18.15 -0.77
CA ASP A 631 -4.72 -19.01 -1.47
C ASP A 631 -5.16 -19.17 -2.94
N GLY A 632 -4.24 -18.90 -3.86
CA GLY A 632 -4.39 -19.22 -5.27
C GLY A 632 -3.61 -20.49 -5.60
N VAL A 633 -4.28 -21.53 -6.11
CA VAL A 633 -3.62 -22.77 -6.57
C VAL A 633 -3.90 -22.96 -8.05
N ARG A 634 -2.85 -23.09 -8.86
CA ARG A 634 -2.99 -23.47 -10.26
C ARG A 634 -3.07 -25.00 -10.36
N MET A 635 -4.10 -25.49 -11.05
CA MET A 635 -4.28 -26.91 -11.31
C MET A 635 -3.80 -27.24 -12.73
N ASP A 636 -3.15 -28.39 -12.88
CA ASP A 636 -2.88 -29.00 -14.17
C ASP A 636 -4.18 -29.63 -14.70
N PRO A 637 -4.67 -29.23 -15.89
CA PRO A 637 -5.91 -29.76 -16.46
C PRO A 637 -5.82 -31.25 -16.85
N ALA A 638 -4.62 -31.77 -17.15
CA ALA A 638 -4.41 -33.16 -17.52
C ALA A 638 -4.36 -34.07 -16.28
N THR A 639 -3.51 -33.72 -15.32
CA THR A 639 -3.34 -34.54 -14.12
C THR A 639 -4.36 -34.24 -13.04
N GLY A 640 -5.05 -33.09 -13.07
CA GLY A 640 -5.96 -32.64 -12.02
C GLY A 640 -5.27 -32.41 -10.68
N ARG A 641 -3.95 -32.25 -10.68
CA ARG A 641 -3.11 -31.99 -9.50
C ARG A 641 -2.69 -30.52 -9.44
N PRO A 642 -2.38 -29.97 -8.26
CA PRO A 642 -1.71 -28.68 -8.15
C PRO A 642 -0.39 -28.71 -8.94
N ILE A 643 -0.11 -27.66 -9.70
CA ILE A 643 1.22 -27.44 -10.28
C ILE A 643 2.14 -26.99 -9.14
N GLU A 644 3.21 -27.73 -8.89
CA GLU A 644 4.20 -27.37 -7.87
C GLU A 644 4.75 -25.97 -8.16
N GLN A 645 4.99 -25.20 -7.09
CA GLN A 645 5.47 -23.81 -7.13
C GLN A 645 4.51 -22.78 -7.77
N ALA A 646 3.31 -23.19 -8.22
CA ALA A 646 2.30 -22.29 -8.77
C ALA A 646 1.24 -21.85 -7.72
N LYS A 647 1.53 -22.05 -6.43
CA LYS A 647 0.75 -21.45 -5.33
C LYS A 647 1.03 -19.95 -5.30
N THR A 648 0.01 -19.14 -5.10
CA THR A 648 0.14 -17.70 -4.90
C THR A 648 -0.69 -17.29 -3.69
N ASP A 649 -0.05 -16.73 -2.69
CA ASP A 649 -0.72 -16.31 -1.46
C ASP A 649 -1.03 -14.81 -1.52
N PHE A 650 -2.30 -14.44 -1.33
CA PHE A 650 -2.79 -13.06 -1.39
C PHE A 650 -3.13 -12.57 0.01
N LEU A 651 -2.63 -11.39 0.36
CA LEU A 651 -3.18 -10.59 1.46
C LEU A 651 -3.92 -9.42 0.81
N PHE A 652 -5.22 -9.29 1.05
CA PHE A 652 -6.04 -8.23 0.45
C PHE A 652 -6.89 -7.42 1.44
N ALA A 653 -7.18 -6.17 1.09
CA ALA A 653 -8.04 -5.24 1.82
C ALA A 653 -9.49 -5.57 1.45
N TYR A 654 -10.33 -5.79 2.46
CA TYR A 654 -11.75 -6.04 2.27
C TYR A 654 -12.57 -5.47 3.42
N GLY A 655 -13.75 -4.94 3.07
CA GLY A 655 -14.74 -4.47 4.03
C GLY A 655 -15.04 -2.97 3.89
N LYS A 656 -16.20 -2.59 4.41
CA LYS A 656 -16.72 -1.21 4.42
C LYS A 656 -15.88 -0.26 5.29
N ASP A 657 -15.17 -0.82 6.27
CA ASP A 657 -14.36 -0.06 7.23
C ASP A 657 -13.03 0.42 6.59
N LEU A 658 -12.63 -0.19 5.48
CA LEU A 658 -11.50 0.25 4.67
C LEU A 658 -11.92 1.29 3.64
N SER A 659 -11.97 2.54 4.10
CA SER A 659 -12.40 3.67 3.30
C SER A 659 -11.24 4.57 2.90
N PHE A 660 -11.08 4.84 1.60
CA PHE A 660 -10.11 5.79 1.07
C PHE A 660 -10.78 7.08 0.61
N ARG A 661 -10.15 8.22 0.88
CA ARG A 661 -10.63 9.54 0.42
C ARG A 661 -9.68 10.13 -0.60
N THR A 662 -10.22 10.57 -1.74
CA THR A 662 -9.47 11.25 -2.81
C THR A 662 -10.18 12.54 -3.22
N ARG A 663 -9.40 13.49 -3.72
CA ARG A 663 -9.86 14.80 -4.21
C ARG A 663 -9.40 15.00 -5.64
N LEU A 664 -10.31 15.50 -6.47
CA LEU A 664 -10.06 15.90 -7.85
C LEU A 664 -10.24 17.41 -7.98
N ASP A 665 -9.26 18.09 -8.55
CA ASP A 665 -9.30 19.54 -8.76
C ASP A 665 -9.20 19.90 -10.24
N ILE A 666 -9.98 20.90 -10.67
CA ILE A 666 -9.98 21.46 -12.02
C ILE A 666 -10.00 22.98 -11.95
N ASP A 667 -9.03 23.61 -12.62
CA ASP A 667 -8.90 25.07 -12.65
C ASP A 667 -9.35 25.65 -14.00
N ASP A 668 -10.05 26.78 -13.91
CA ASP A 668 -10.34 27.74 -14.99
C ASP A 668 -11.06 27.12 -16.20
N VAL A 669 -12.20 26.48 -15.94
CA VAL A 669 -13.07 25.92 -16.97
C VAL A 669 -13.92 26.99 -17.66
N SER A 670 -14.25 26.76 -18.92
CA SER A 670 -15.08 27.65 -19.72
C SER A 670 -16.01 26.87 -20.66
N GLU A 671 -16.91 27.57 -21.34
CA GLU A 671 -17.91 26.93 -22.21
C GLU A 671 -17.29 26.07 -23.33
N LYS A 672 -16.08 26.39 -23.80
CA LYS A 672 -15.37 25.60 -24.83
C LYS A 672 -14.92 24.24 -24.31
N ASP A 673 -14.81 24.08 -22.99
CA ASP A 673 -14.32 22.88 -22.32
C ASP A 673 -15.47 21.89 -22.04
N MET A 674 -16.72 22.27 -22.33
CA MET A 674 -17.92 21.46 -22.10
C MET A 674 -17.85 20.03 -22.68
N PRO A 675 -17.32 19.78 -23.90
CA PRO A 675 -17.19 18.41 -24.40
C PRO A 675 -16.34 17.53 -23.47
N ALA A 676 -15.24 18.06 -22.93
CA ALA A 676 -14.38 17.33 -22.00
C ALA A 676 -15.02 17.18 -20.60
N LEU A 677 -15.76 18.19 -20.15
CA LEU A 677 -16.50 18.13 -18.88
C LEU A 677 -17.66 17.13 -18.92
N ASN A 678 -18.36 17.00 -20.05
CA ASN A 678 -19.37 15.95 -20.25
C ASN A 678 -18.74 14.56 -20.11
N VAL A 679 -17.57 14.32 -20.71
CA VAL A 679 -16.83 13.06 -20.55
C VAL A 679 -16.44 12.86 -19.08
N PHE A 680 -15.94 13.88 -18.41
CA PHE A 680 -15.58 13.79 -16.99
C PHE A 680 -16.78 13.43 -16.11
N ALA A 681 -17.95 14.04 -16.35
CA ALA A 681 -19.19 13.73 -15.64
C ALA A 681 -19.58 12.25 -15.80
N HIS A 682 -19.52 11.71 -17.03
CA HIS A 682 -19.78 10.29 -17.29
C HIS A 682 -18.76 9.37 -16.62
N LEU A 683 -17.48 9.78 -16.51
CA LEU A 683 -16.47 9.01 -15.77
C LEU A 683 -16.73 8.99 -14.26
N LEU A 684 -17.21 10.09 -13.69
CA LEU A 684 -17.64 10.12 -12.28
C LEU A 684 -18.82 9.18 -12.06
N ASN A 685 -19.81 9.18 -12.96
CA ASN A 685 -20.93 8.23 -12.91
C ASN A 685 -20.47 6.78 -13.04
N ASP A 686 -19.57 6.47 -13.98
CA ASP A 686 -18.97 5.15 -14.13
C ASP A 686 -18.23 4.71 -12.86
N PHE A 687 -17.52 5.62 -12.18
CA PHE A 687 -16.82 5.31 -10.95
C PHE A 687 -17.79 5.03 -9.80
N GLN A 688 -18.89 5.80 -9.70
CA GLN A 688 -19.96 5.55 -8.74
C GLN A 688 -20.70 4.22 -8.98
N MET A 689 -20.85 3.80 -10.25
CA MET A 689 -21.41 2.50 -10.60
C MET A 689 -20.43 1.32 -10.44
N GLY A 690 -19.17 1.60 -10.10
CA GLY A 690 -18.12 0.60 -9.92
C GLY A 690 -17.59 0.01 -11.24
N ASP A 691 -17.62 0.79 -12.32
CA ASP A 691 -17.16 0.38 -13.66
C ASP A 691 -15.72 0.83 -13.98
N ILE A 692 -15.06 1.52 -13.06
CA ILE A 692 -13.65 1.93 -13.16
C ILE A 692 -12.80 1.14 -12.17
N PRO A 693 -12.15 0.03 -12.58
CA PRO A 693 -11.42 -0.82 -11.66
C PRO A 693 -10.02 -0.27 -11.33
N LEU A 694 -9.67 -0.30 -10.04
CA LEU A 694 -8.36 0.10 -9.51
C LEU A 694 -7.45 -1.12 -9.27
N GLY A 695 -6.13 -0.90 -9.19
CA GLY A 695 -5.20 -1.97 -8.76
C GLY A 695 -4.96 -3.13 -9.74
N GLY A 696 -4.58 -4.29 -9.20
CA GLY A 696 -4.28 -5.54 -9.91
C GLY A 696 -5.39 -6.58 -9.77
N GLU A 697 -5.20 -7.78 -10.36
CA GLU A 697 -6.13 -8.93 -10.27
C GLU A 697 -7.59 -8.66 -10.70
N LYS A 698 -7.80 -7.66 -11.56
CA LYS A 698 -9.13 -7.19 -12.00
C LYS A 698 -10.04 -8.28 -12.58
N THR A 699 -9.47 -9.31 -13.23
CA THR A 699 -10.26 -10.43 -13.78
C THR A 699 -10.75 -11.43 -12.72
N SER A 700 -10.28 -11.29 -11.48
CA SER A 700 -10.68 -12.07 -10.32
C SER A 700 -11.58 -11.25 -9.37
N GLY A 701 -12.23 -10.19 -9.87
CA GLY A 701 -13.16 -9.35 -9.09
C GLY A 701 -12.49 -8.25 -8.28
N PHE A 702 -11.16 -8.17 -8.27
CA PHE A 702 -10.45 -7.19 -7.44
C PHE A 702 -10.54 -5.77 -8.02
N GLY A 703 -10.69 -4.80 -7.13
CA GLY A 703 -10.61 -3.36 -7.42
C GLY A 703 -11.82 -2.78 -8.16
N TRP A 704 -12.90 -3.55 -8.34
CA TRP A 704 -14.18 -3.07 -8.90
C TRP A 704 -15.04 -2.43 -7.79
N THR A 705 -14.53 -1.35 -7.19
CA THR A 705 -15.17 -0.66 -6.08
C THR A 705 -15.99 0.53 -6.55
N GLN A 706 -17.01 0.88 -5.77
CA GLN A 706 -17.86 2.03 -6.02
C GLN A 706 -17.31 3.25 -5.29
N ALA A 707 -17.29 4.39 -5.98
CA ALA A 707 -17.02 5.67 -5.34
C ALA A 707 -18.32 6.32 -4.88
N ARG A 708 -18.29 7.04 -3.77
CA ARG A 708 -19.35 7.91 -3.28
C ARG A 708 -18.83 9.34 -3.34
N LEU A 709 -19.60 10.23 -3.96
CA LEU A 709 -19.26 11.65 -4.00
C LEU A 709 -19.71 12.28 -2.69
N GLU A 710 -18.75 12.71 -1.87
CA GLU A 710 -19.04 13.28 -0.55
C GLU A 710 -19.36 14.75 -0.66
N LYS A 711 -18.58 15.48 -1.46
CA LYS A 711 -18.62 16.94 -1.50
C LYS A 711 -18.10 17.49 -2.82
N LEU A 712 -18.81 18.47 -3.36
CA LEU A 712 -18.43 19.27 -4.50
C LEU A 712 -18.34 20.74 -4.10
N THR A 713 -17.23 21.39 -4.44
CA THR A 713 -17.03 22.82 -4.21
C THR A 713 -16.79 23.54 -5.54
N TRP A 714 -17.52 24.62 -5.77
CA TRP A 714 -17.34 25.52 -6.91
C TRP A 714 -16.96 26.92 -6.42
N LEU A 715 -15.86 27.46 -6.94
CA LEU A 715 -15.41 28.82 -6.69
C LEU A 715 -15.40 29.60 -8.00
N ALA A 716 -16.08 30.75 -8.02
CA ALA A 716 -16.11 31.66 -9.16
C ALA A 716 -16.12 33.13 -8.68
N PRO A 717 -15.74 34.11 -9.51
CA PRO A 717 -15.81 35.53 -9.13
C PRO A 717 -17.26 36.02 -9.01
N LYS A 718 -18.19 35.41 -9.76
CA LYS A 718 -19.62 35.71 -9.79
C LYS A 718 -20.39 34.51 -10.34
N ALA A 719 -21.71 34.51 -10.13
CA ALA A 719 -22.60 33.62 -10.88
C ALA A 719 -22.61 34.08 -12.35
N ASP A 720 -22.14 33.22 -13.23
CA ASP A 720 -22.04 33.44 -14.67
C ASP A 720 -22.70 32.29 -15.44
N LYS A 721 -22.66 32.36 -16.78
CA LYS A 721 -23.21 31.30 -17.65
C LYS A 721 -22.58 29.94 -17.38
N MET A 722 -21.31 29.90 -16.96
CA MET A 722 -20.64 28.64 -16.65
C MET A 722 -21.21 28.04 -15.36
N THR A 723 -21.42 28.85 -14.34
CA THR A 723 -22.09 28.45 -13.09
C THR A 723 -23.48 27.88 -13.38
N GLU A 724 -24.28 28.59 -14.18
CA GLU A 724 -25.63 28.16 -14.56
C GLU A 724 -25.61 26.84 -15.36
N LYS A 725 -24.67 26.67 -16.29
CA LYS A 725 -24.55 25.44 -17.09
C LYS A 725 -24.14 24.23 -16.26
N LEU A 726 -23.24 24.40 -15.29
CA LEU A 726 -22.72 23.29 -14.50
C LEU A 726 -23.67 22.90 -13.37
N PHE A 727 -24.31 23.88 -12.74
CA PHE A 727 -25.01 23.71 -11.46
C PHE A 727 -26.43 24.26 -11.45
N GLY A 728 -26.92 24.86 -12.54
CA GLY A 728 -28.22 25.52 -12.58
C GLY A 728 -28.27 26.76 -11.67
N ASN A 729 -29.38 26.94 -10.97
CA ASN A 729 -29.64 28.13 -10.14
C ASN A 729 -29.08 28.01 -8.71
N VAL A 730 -27.88 27.45 -8.54
CA VAL A 730 -27.24 27.35 -7.22
C VAL A 730 -26.86 28.74 -6.70
N GLN A 731 -27.21 29.01 -5.44
CA GLN A 731 -26.82 30.25 -4.77
C GLN A 731 -25.33 30.22 -4.41
N LEU A 732 -24.63 31.32 -4.66
CA LEU A 732 -23.22 31.46 -4.29
C LEU A 732 -23.06 32.40 -3.10
N GLU A 733 -22.44 31.89 -2.04
CA GLU A 733 -22.09 32.65 -0.85
C GLU A 733 -20.77 33.40 -1.04
N LYS A 734 -20.60 34.52 -0.35
CA LYS A 734 -19.36 35.31 -0.43
C LYS A 734 -18.30 34.69 0.49
N ASP A 735 -17.17 34.27 -0.08
CA ASP A 735 -16.04 33.68 0.64
C ASP A 735 -14.72 34.33 0.19
N GLY A 736 -14.27 35.35 0.92
CA GLY A 736 -13.09 36.14 0.56
C GLY A 736 -13.23 36.84 -0.79
N ILE A 737 -12.33 36.52 -1.72
CA ILE A 737 -12.37 36.97 -3.13
C ILE A 737 -13.34 36.16 -3.98
N TRP A 738 -13.75 34.98 -3.52
CA TRP A 738 -14.59 34.05 -4.26
C TRP A 738 -16.07 34.19 -3.92
N ARG A 739 -16.89 33.70 -4.84
CA ARG A 739 -18.25 33.27 -4.60
C ARG A 739 -18.23 31.73 -4.60
N ARG A 740 -18.69 31.13 -3.50
CA ARG A 740 -18.59 29.69 -3.23
C ARG A 740 -19.96 29.04 -3.29
N ALA A 741 -20.02 27.90 -3.98
CA ALA A 741 -21.07 26.92 -3.83
C ALA A 741 -20.50 25.63 -3.25
N GLU A 742 -21.26 25.02 -2.36
CA GLU A 742 -20.93 23.76 -1.74
C GLU A 742 -22.14 22.84 -1.80
N ILE A 743 -21.92 21.62 -2.28
CA ILE A 743 -22.98 20.65 -2.52
C ILE A 743 -22.46 19.33 -1.97
N GLU A 744 -23.26 18.68 -1.12
CA GLU A 744 -22.83 17.49 -0.38
C GLU A 744 -23.74 16.30 -0.65
N GLY A 745 -23.20 15.10 -0.45
CA GLY A 745 -23.95 13.85 -0.47
C GLY A 745 -24.65 13.55 -1.82
N PRO A 746 -25.88 13.00 -1.79
CA PRO A 746 -26.61 12.57 -2.99
C PRO A 746 -26.84 13.68 -4.03
N ASP A 747 -27.03 14.92 -3.59
CA ASP A 747 -27.24 16.06 -4.49
C ASP A 747 -25.98 16.31 -5.33
N ALA A 748 -24.81 16.20 -4.71
CA ALA A 748 -23.53 16.37 -5.37
C ALA A 748 -23.28 15.27 -6.42
N ALA A 749 -23.74 14.03 -6.16
CA ALA A 749 -23.72 12.94 -7.12
C ALA A 749 -24.68 13.18 -8.30
N SER A 750 -25.87 13.71 -8.02
CA SER A 750 -26.94 13.89 -9.01
C SER A 750 -26.62 14.93 -10.09
N ILE A 751 -25.81 15.95 -9.77
CA ILE A 751 -25.40 17.02 -10.69
C ILE A 751 -24.79 16.47 -11.97
N TRP A 752 -23.92 15.47 -11.83
CA TRP A 752 -23.19 14.88 -12.95
C TRP A 752 -24.07 14.02 -13.86
N THR A 753 -25.29 13.68 -13.43
CA THR A 753 -26.26 12.95 -14.26
C THR A 753 -27.02 13.85 -15.24
N SER A 754 -26.93 15.17 -15.07
CA SER A 754 -27.64 16.16 -15.91
C SER A 754 -26.78 16.70 -17.06
N PHE A 755 -25.54 16.24 -17.18
CA PHE A 755 -24.64 16.62 -18.27
C PHE A 755 -25.07 15.99 -19.59
N ALA A 756 -24.74 16.65 -20.70
CA ALA A 756 -25.16 16.22 -22.02
C ALA A 756 -24.56 14.85 -22.41
N GLY A 757 -25.29 14.12 -23.25
CA GLY A 757 -24.79 12.88 -23.85
C GLY A 757 -23.55 13.12 -24.71
N ILE A 758 -22.66 12.14 -24.74
CA ILE A 758 -21.45 12.11 -25.57
C ILE A 758 -21.57 11.10 -26.73
N SER A 759 -22.75 10.58 -26.99
CA SER A 759 -23.05 9.65 -28.09
C SER A 759 -23.04 10.35 -29.46
N LYS A 760 -22.67 9.62 -30.54
CA LYS A 760 -22.92 10.02 -31.93
C LYS A 760 -24.19 9.34 -32.44
N LYS A 761 -24.92 10.01 -33.33
CA LYS A 761 -26.05 9.41 -34.07
C LYS A 761 -25.51 8.35 -35.03
N ASP A 762 -26.22 7.24 -35.17
CA ASP A 762 -25.98 6.15 -36.13
C ASP A 762 -24.84 5.17 -35.80
N MET A 763 -24.84 4.58 -34.60
CA MET A 763 -24.09 3.35 -34.32
C MET A 763 -25.04 2.16 -34.20
N ASP A 764 -24.75 1.09 -34.95
CA ASP A 764 -25.42 -0.20 -34.79
C ASP A 764 -25.13 -0.82 -33.42
N ASP A 765 -26.17 -1.42 -32.85
CA ASP A 765 -26.05 -2.23 -31.63
C ASP A 765 -25.14 -3.44 -31.89
N PHE A 766 -24.13 -3.64 -31.03
CA PHE A 766 -23.24 -4.82 -31.03
C PHE A 766 -22.37 -5.01 -32.29
N GLN A 767 -21.69 -3.96 -32.77
CA GLN A 767 -20.64 -4.06 -33.80
C GLN A 767 -19.60 -5.14 -33.49
N GLU A 768 -18.96 -5.77 -34.48
CA GLU A 768 -17.91 -6.76 -34.23
C GLU A 768 -16.76 -6.21 -33.35
N PRO A 769 -16.19 -7.01 -32.43
CA PRO A 769 -15.05 -6.58 -31.63
C PRO A 769 -13.86 -6.15 -32.49
N ARG A 770 -13.23 -5.03 -32.12
CA ARG A 770 -12.00 -4.57 -32.77
C ARG A 770 -10.89 -5.61 -32.62
N ILE A 771 -10.24 -5.96 -33.72
CA ILE A 771 -9.05 -6.82 -33.74
C ILE A 771 -7.80 -5.94 -33.75
N ALA A 772 -6.88 -6.19 -32.83
CA ALA A 772 -5.58 -5.52 -32.77
C ALA A 772 -4.68 -5.99 -33.93
N SER A 773 -3.62 -5.21 -34.24
CA SER A 773 -2.68 -5.54 -35.33
C SER A 773 -2.02 -6.91 -35.21
N ARG A 774 -1.93 -7.46 -33.99
CA ARG A 774 -1.38 -8.79 -33.72
C ARG A 774 -2.45 -9.90 -33.70
N GLY A 775 -3.69 -9.65 -34.12
CA GLY A 775 -4.72 -10.68 -34.34
C GLY A 775 -5.62 -11.02 -33.14
N PHE A 776 -5.40 -10.43 -31.96
CA PHE A 776 -6.25 -10.63 -30.79
C PHE A 776 -7.35 -9.57 -30.66
N ILE A 777 -8.42 -9.84 -29.91
CA ILE A 777 -9.48 -8.86 -29.64
C ILE A 777 -8.96 -7.76 -28.72
N SER A 778 -8.99 -6.53 -29.22
CA SER A 778 -8.49 -5.35 -28.52
C SER A 778 -9.38 -4.95 -27.34
N HIS A 779 -8.74 -4.49 -26.25
CA HIS A 779 -9.39 -3.82 -25.12
C HIS A 779 -9.50 -2.30 -25.31
N SER A 780 -9.06 -1.73 -26.44
CA SER A 780 -9.01 -0.27 -26.67
C SER A 780 -10.37 0.38 -26.87
N SER A 781 -11.40 -0.39 -27.22
CA SER A 781 -12.78 0.04 -27.40
C SER A 781 -13.73 -1.09 -26.98
N PHE A 782 -15.01 -0.74 -26.81
CA PHE A 782 -16.06 -1.73 -26.66
C PHE A 782 -16.63 -2.10 -28.04
N GLY A 783 -16.92 -3.38 -28.20
CA GLY A 783 -17.59 -3.98 -29.33
C GLY A 783 -18.18 -5.31 -28.91
N GLY A 784 -18.62 -6.10 -29.89
CA GLY A 784 -19.41 -7.32 -29.74
C GLY A 784 -20.47 -7.20 -28.65
N TYR A 785 -20.61 -8.27 -27.88
CA TYR A 785 -21.46 -8.33 -26.70
C TYR A 785 -20.66 -7.98 -25.45
N SER A 786 -21.14 -6.97 -24.73
CA SER A 786 -20.62 -6.55 -23.42
C SER A 786 -21.76 -6.48 -22.44
N GLY A 787 -21.54 -6.84 -21.17
CA GLY A 787 -22.63 -7.04 -20.24
C GLY A 787 -22.20 -7.46 -18.85
N LYS A 788 -23.22 -7.78 -18.05
CA LYS A 788 -23.10 -8.36 -16.71
C LYS A 788 -24.07 -9.53 -16.60
N LEU A 789 -23.58 -10.68 -16.17
CA LEU A 789 -24.39 -11.84 -15.80
C LEU A 789 -24.51 -11.84 -14.27
N MET A 790 -25.74 -11.85 -13.78
CA MET A 790 -26.07 -12.10 -12.38
C MET A 790 -26.38 -13.59 -12.24
N ILE A 791 -25.78 -14.26 -11.24
CA ILE A 791 -25.83 -15.72 -11.15
C ILE A 791 -26.16 -16.15 -9.73
N GLU A 792 -27.12 -17.04 -9.60
CA GLU A 792 -27.36 -17.83 -8.38
C GLU A 792 -26.78 -19.23 -8.58
N GLY A 793 -26.00 -19.70 -7.62
CA GLY A 793 -25.58 -21.10 -7.57
C GLY A 793 -26.21 -21.82 -6.38
N THR A 794 -26.61 -23.07 -6.59
CA THR A 794 -27.23 -23.93 -5.57
C THR A 794 -26.39 -25.17 -5.33
N VAL A 795 -26.05 -25.40 -4.06
CA VAL A 795 -25.27 -26.56 -3.61
C VAL A 795 -26.13 -27.83 -3.63
N LEU A 796 -25.64 -28.89 -4.29
CA LEU A 796 -26.31 -30.20 -4.38
C LEU A 796 -25.71 -31.25 -3.45
N THR A 797 -24.38 -31.25 -3.27
CA THR A 797 -23.69 -32.09 -2.28
C THR A 797 -22.79 -31.20 -1.43
N PRO A 798 -22.41 -31.60 -0.20
CA PRO A 798 -21.59 -30.74 0.65
C PRO A 798 -20.37 -30.18 -0.09
N VAL A 799 -20.16 -28.86 -0.02
CA VAL A 799 -19.06 -28.17 -0.69
C VAL A 799 -18.07 -27.68 0.36
N HIS A 800 -16.79 -27.96 0.13
CA HIS A 800 -15.71 -27.43 0.94
C HIS A 800 -14.63 -26.80 0.05
N VAL A 801 -14.44 -25.50 0.21
CA VAL A 801 -13.23 -24.78 -0.20
C VAL A 801 -12.54 -24.39 1.10
N ARG A 802 -11.29 -24.84 1.28
CA ARG A 802 -10.53 -24.61 2.50
C ARG A 802 -10.33 -23.11 2.72
N GLU A 803 -10.56 -22.65 3.95
CA GLU A 803 -10.13 -21.33 4.41
C GLU A 803 -8.61 -21.11 4.28
N SER A 804 -8.20 -19.85 4.22
CA SER A 804 -6.79 -19.45 4.19
C SER A 804 -6.34 -18.96 5.57
N GLY A 805 -5.07 -19.20 5.91
CA GLY A 805 -4.52 -18.80 7.20
C GLY A 805 -4.47 -19.92 8.23
N GLU A 806 -4.68 -19.56 9.50
CA GLU A 806 -4.69 -20.48 10.63
C GLU A 806 -5.90 -21.44 10.58
N PRO A 807 -5.76 -22.71 11.02
CA PRO A 807 -6.91 -23.62 11.14
C PRO A 807 -7.98 -23.05 12.08
N PHE A 808 -9.25 -23.21 11.71
CA PHE A 808 -10.37 -22.89 12.60
C PHE A 808 -10.32 -23.68 13.91
N TYR A 809 -9.79 -24.91 13.87
CA TYR A 809 -9.64 -25.76 15.05
C TYR A 809 -8.33 -26.52 15.03
N THR A 810 -7.68 -26.61 16.19
CA THR A 810 -6.44 -27.38 16.39
C THR A 810 -6.55 -28.16 17.69
N ALA A 811 -6.20 -29.45 17.67
CA ALA A 811 -6.09 -30.29 18.86
C ALA A 811 -4.84 -31.19 18.76
N VAL A 812 -4.40 -31.74 19.90
CA VAL A 812 -3.30 -32.71 19.94
C VAL A 812 -3.88 -34.10 20.21
N LEU A 813 -3.60 -35.05 19.32
CA LEU A 813 -4.02 -36.44 19.45
C LEU A 813 -2.79 -37.34 19.31
N ASN A 814 -2.53 -38.19 20.31
CA ASN A 814 -1.34 -39.04 20.37
C ASN A 814 0.00 -38.30 20.19
N GLY A 815 0.07 -37.05 20.66
CA GLY A 815 1.25 -36.20 20.52
C GLY A 815 1.42 -35.54 19.14
N GLU A 816 0.49 -35.75 18.20
CA GLU A 816 0.48 -35.10 16.89
C GLU A 816 -0.64 -34.05 16.78
N PRO A 817 -0.40 -32.89 16.14
CA PRO A 817 -1.44 -31.91 15.90
C PRO A 817 -2.41 -32.38 14.80
N VAL A 818 -3.70 -32.14 15.06
CA VAL A 818 -4.82 -32.40 14.16
C VAL A 818 -5.59 -31.09 13.94
N ASN A 819 -5.78 -30.75 12.66
CA ASN A 819 -6.37 -29.49 12.23
C ASN A 819 -7.75 -29.69 11.59
N GLY A 820 -8.73 -28.92 12.04
CA GLY A 820 -10.03 -28.76 11.41
C GLY A 820 -10.08 -27.47 10.60
N TRP A 821 -10.51 -27.58 9.35
CA TRP A 821 -10.60 -26.45 8.41
C TRP A 821 -12.05 -26.06 8.18
N ASP A 822 -12.39 -24.80 8.42
CA ASP A 822 -13.68 -24.26 8.00
C ASP A 822 -13.73 -24.03 6.48
N PHE A 823 -14.94 -23.84 5.96
CA PHE A 823 -15.18 -23.32 4.63
C PHE A 823 -14.65 -21.89 4.52
N PHE A 824 -14.12 -21.54 3.34
CA PHE A 824 -13.60 -20.20 3.07
C PHE A 824 -14.60 -19.09 3.41
N SER A 825 -14.21 -18.25 4.35
CA SER A 825 -14.83 -16.97 4.67
C SER A 825 -13.90 -15.82 4.31
N ILE A 826 -14.49 -14.68 3.95
CA ILE A 826 -13.74 -13.45 3.77
C ILE A 826 -13.45 -12.89 5.17
N SER A 827 -12.34 -13.31 5.77
CA SER A 827 -11.99 -13.05 7.16
C SER A 827 -10.47 -12.91 7.39
N PRO A 828 -10.04 -12.35 8.53
CA PRO A 828 -8.63 -12.30 8.92
C PRO A 828 -7.93 -13.66 8.91
N PRO A 829 -6.62 -13.72 8.57
CA PRO A 829 -5.87 -14.97 8.51
C PRO A 829 -5.71 -15.64 9.88
N SER A 830 -5.49 -14.86 10.94
CA SER A 830 -5.37 -15.35 12.33
C SER A 830 -6.73 -15.62 12.92
N ARG A 831 -6.88 -16.73 13.65
CA ARG A 831 -8.17 -17.20 14.17
C ARG A 831 -8.75 -16.28 15.25
N ASP A 832 -7.91 -15.80 16.15
CA ASP A 832 -8.24 -14.91 17.28
C ASP A 832 -8.82 -13.56 16.86
N VAL A 833 -8.52 -13.11 15.64
CA VAL A 833 -9.03 -11.85 15.07
C VAL A 833 -10.34 -12.04 14.29
N ARG A 834 -10.74 -13.29 13.98
CA ARG A 834 -11.98 -13.55 13.22
C ARG A 834 -13.19 -13.27 14.11
N GLY A 835 -14.09 -12.41 13.65
CA GLY A 835 -15.39 -12.19 14.29
C GLY A 835 -16.37 -13.33 14.02
N ASP A 836 -17.51 -13.31 14.71
CA ASP A 836 -18.57 -14.32 14.56
C ASP A 836 -19.33 -14.21 13.22
N ASP A 837 -19.33 -13.03 12.60
CA ASP A 837 -20.00 -12.74 11.32
C ASP A 837 -19.12 -13.11 10.11
N ASN A 838 -18.87 -14.40 9.92
CA ASN A 838 -18.12 -14.90 8.77
C ASN A 838 -18.91 -14.80 7.46
N SER A 839 -18.47 -13.95 6.53
CA SER A 839 -18.99 -13.89 5.17
C SER A 839 -18.43 -15.06 4.34
N TYR A 840 -19.08 -16.23 4.40
CA TYR A 840 -18.73 -17.40 3.60
C TYR A 840 -18.88 -17.13 2.10
N ALA A 841 -17.89 -17.50 1.31
CA ALA A 841 -17.89 -17.24 -0.14
C ALA A 841 -17.15 -18.31 -0.94
N LEU A 842 -17.58 -18.56 -2.18
CA LEU A 842 -16.71 -19.18 -3.18
C LEU A 842 -15.71 -18.13 -3.69
N PRO A 843 -14.39 -18.37 -3.59
CA PRO A 843 -13.42 -17.46 -4.16
C PRO A 843 -13.61 -17.27 -5.66
N SER A 844 -13.46 -16.05 -6.14
CA SER A 844 -13.61 -15.71 -7.56
C SER A 844 -12.69 -16.52 -8.48
N LYS A 845 -11.46 -16.82 -8.02
CA LYS A 845 -10.51 -17.67 -8.76
C LYS A 845 -10.96 -19.11 -8.87
N THR A 846 -11.66 -19.62 -7.86
CA THR A 846 -12.23 -20.97 -7.87
C THR A 846 -13.35 -21.06 -8.89
N LEU A 847 -14.27 -20.08 -8.90
CA LEU A 847 -15.34 -19.97 -9.90
C LEU A 847 -14.75 -19.81 -11.32
N LYS A 848 -13.83 -18.86 -11.51
CA LYS A 848 -13.15 -18.62 -12.79
C LYS A 848 -12.45 -19.88 -13.31
N GLY A 849 -11.71 -20.59 -12.44
CA GLY A 849 -10.98 -21.81 -12.81
C GLY A 849 -11.91 -22.95 -13.21
N MET A 850 -13.00 -23.15 -12.47
CA MET A 850 -14.03 -24.14 -12.78
C MET A 850 -14.68 -23.88 -14.15
N ILE A 851 -15.18 -22.66 -14.36
CA ILE A 851 -15.84 -22.28 -15.63
C ILE A 851 -14.85 -22.29 -16.79
N ARG A 852 -13.61 -21.83 -16.57
CA ARG A 852 -12.55 -21.89 -17.59
C ARG A 852 -12.26 -23.32 -18.02
N HIS A 853 -12.24 -24.28 -17.10
CA HIS A 853 -11.99 -25.69 -17.43
C HIS A 853 -13.08 -26.26 -18.33
N ILE A 854 -14.35 -26.04 -17.99
CA ILE A 854 -15.49 -26.46 -18.84
C ILE A 854 -15.46 -25.74 -20.20
N TYR A 855 -15.19 -24.44 -20.19
CA TYR A 855 -15.11 -23.66 -21.43
C TYR A 855 -13.99 -24.18 -22.36
N SER A 856 -12.81 -24.51 -21.82
CA SER A 856 -11.70 -25.08 -22.61
C SER A 856 -12.10 -26.35 -23.35
N ILE A 857 -12.93 -27.21 -22.73
CA ILE A 857 -13.46 -28.43 -23.37
C ILE A 857 -14.50 -28.04 -24.42
N ALA A 858 -15.47 -27.20 -24.05
CA ALA A 858 -16.55 -26.74 -24.91
C ALA A 858 -16.07 -25.94 -26.13
N SER A 859 -14.83 -25.43 -26.10
CA SER A 859 -14.19 -24.69 -27.21
C SER A 859 -12.98 -25.41 -27.82
N GLU A 860 -12.76 -26.70 -27.58
CA GLU A 860 -11.64 -27.48 -28.15
C GLU A 860 -10.29 -26.76 -27.97
N SER A 861 -10.00 -26.28 -26.76
CA SER A 861 -8.77 -25.55 -26.45
C SER A 861 -7.64 -26.49 -26.01
N SER A 862 -7.41 -27.56 -26.79
CA SER A 862 -6.43 -28.60 -26.48
C SER A 862 -4.98 -28.17 -26.78
N SER A 863 -4.81 -27.31 -27.79
CA SER A 863 -3.50 -26.76 -28.16
C SER A 863 -3.07 -25.59 -27.26
N PRO A 864 -1.83 -25.57 -26.74
CA PRO A 864 -1.33 -24.45 -25.97
C PRO A 864 -1.12 -23.21 -26.86
N SER A 865 -1.39 -22.03 -26.31
CA SER A 865 -1.09 -20.77 -27.01
C SER A 865 0.43 -20.54 -27.08
N THR A 866 0.96 -20.32 -28.28
CA THR A 866 2.41 -20.17 -28.50
C THR A 866 2.87 -18.73 -28.28
N ASP A 867 2.09 -17.77 -28.79
CA ASP A 867 2.33 -16.34 -28.69
C ASP A 867 1.00 -15.59 -28.77
N ILE A 868 0.99 -14.31 -28.42
CA ILE A 868 -0.24 -13.50 -28.33
C ILE A 868 -1.02 -13.37 -29.66
N SER A 869 -0.39 -13.67 -30.81
CA SER A 869 -1.08 -13.68 -32.11
C SER A 869 -1.78 -15.00 -32.42
N LYS A 870 -1.48 -16.06 -31.67
CA LYS A 870 -1.99 -17.43 -31.86
C LYS A 870 -2.46 -17.99 -30.53
N MET A 871 -3.58 -17.46 -30.04
CA MET A 871 -4.20 -17.94 -28.80
C MET A 871 -5.31 -18.95 -29.07
N ASN A 872 -5.39 -19.97 -28.24
CA ASN A 872 -6.58 -20.82 -28.21
C ASN A 872 -7.80 -20.03 -27.68
N PRO A 873 -9.04 -20.51 -27.94
CA PRO A 873 -10.26 -19.80 -27.53
C PRO A 873 -10.35 -19.49 -26.03
N ALA A 874 -9.94 -20.41 -25.15
CA ALA A 874 -9.99 -20.20 -23.71
C ALA A 874 -9.01 -19.10 -23.24
N ASP A 875 -7.78 -19.10 -23.75
CA ASP A 875 -6.75 -18.09 -23.46
C ASP A 875 -7.17 -16.70 -23.94
N SER A 876 -7.75 -16.61 -25.14
CA SER A 876 -8.28 -15.36 -25.71
C SER A 876 -9.41 -14.74 -24.88
N LEU A 877 -10.21 -15.57 -24.19
CA LEU A 877 -11.36 -15.10 -23.40
C LEU A 877 -10.99 -14.86 -21.93
N PHE A 878 -10.29 -15.79 -21.28
CA PHE A 878 -9.98 -15.73 -19.84
C PHE A 878 -8.65 -15.03 -19.51
N GLY A 879 -7.87 -14.70 -20.54
CA GLY A 879 -6.55 -14.06 -20.43
C GLY A 879 -5.41 -15.08 -20.52
N TRP A 880 -4.23 -14.57 -20.87
CA TRP A 880 -3.03 -15.37 -21.11
C TRP A 880 -1.75 -14.61 -20.76
N VAL A 881 -0.76 -15.35 -20.27
CA VAL A 881 0.60 -14.85 -19.98
C VAL A 881 1.60 -15.84 -20.58
N GLY A 882 2.30 -15.40 -21.62
CA GLY A 882 3.33 -16.17 -22.31
C GLY A 882 4.75 -15.83 -21.90
N ALA A 883 5.70 -16.56 -22.48
CA ALA A 883 7.13 -16.30 -22.32
C ALA A 883 7.59 -15.13 -23.21
N GLY A 884 8.41 -14.22 -22.66
CA GLY A 884 9.01 -13.11 -23.40
C GLY A 884 8.31 -11.76 -23.22
N GLN A 885 8.89 -10.72 -23.85
CA GLN A 885 8.42 -9.34 -23.68
C GLN A 885 7.05 -9.11 -24.35
N ASN A 886 6.15 -8.41 -23.66
CA ASN A 886 4.84 -8.00 -24.18
C ASN A 886 3.96 -9.19 -24.66
N GLN A 887 4.09 -10.36 -24.02
CA GLN A 887 3.31 -11.58 -24.29
C GLN A 887 2.20 -11.82 -23.25
N ALA A 888 1.66 -10.75 -22.66
CA ALA A 888 0.54 -10.83 -21.74
C ALA A 888 -0.70 -10.16 -22.34
N LEU A 889 -1.85 -10.81 -22.19
CA LEU A 889 -3.19 -10.33 -22.56
C LEU A 889 -4.12 -10.46 -21.36
N MET A 890 -4.83 -9.38 -21.02
CA MET A 890 -5.85 -9.45 -19.99
C MET A 890 -7.09 -10.20 -20.50
N GLY A 891 -7.71 -11.01 -19.63
CA GLY A 891 -8.99 -11.65 -19.94
C GLY A 891 -10.12 -10.64 -20.15
N ARG A 892 -11.14 -11.06 -20.89
CA ARG A 892 -12.37 -10.30 -21.20
C ARG A 892 -13.53 -10.63 -20.25
N LEU A 893 -13.28 -11.49 -19.26
CA LEU A 893 -14.22 -11.88 -18.21
C LEU A 893 -13.67 -11.50 -16.83
N VAL A 894 -14.58 -11.05 -15.96
CA VAL A 894 -14.32 -10.74 -14.55
C VAL A 894 -15.30 -11.53 -13.72
N PHE A 895 -14.79 -12.28 -12.75
CA PHE A 895 -15.60 -13.06 -11.81
C PHE A 895 -15.53 -12.38 -10.44
N ASP A 896 -16.69 -12.08 -9.86
CA ASP A 896 -16.78 -11.67 -8.45
C ASP A 896 -16.75 -12.90 -7.52
N PHE A 897 -16.72 -12.65 -6.21
CA PHE A 897 -16.87 -13.71 -5.21
C PHE A 897 -18.31 -14.25 -5.24
N GLY A 898 -18.48 -15.54 -4.93
CA GLY A 898 -19.79 -16.16 -4.76
C GLY A 898 -20.20 -16.13 -3.32
N VAL A 899 -20.83 -15.05 -2.87
CA VAL A 899 -21.20 -14.85 -1.46
C VAL A 899 -22.41 -15.71 -1.13
N PHE A 900 -22.33 -16.46 -0.03
CA PHE A 900 -23.41 -17.32 0.43
C PHE A 900 -24.42 -16.59 1.32
N GLU A 901 -25.67 -16.98 1.25
CA GLU A 901 -26.76 -16.47 2.09
C GLU A 901 -27.48 -17.61 2.81
N ASN A 902 -27.84 -17.39 4.08
CA ASN A 902 -28.68 -18.29 4.90
C ASN A 902 -28.24 -19.77 4.84
N ILE A 903 -26.96 -20.04 5.11
CA ILE A 903 -26.39 -21.38 4.97
C ILE A 903 -26.56 -22.25 6.21
N LYS A 904 -26.49 -23.57 5.98
CA LYS A 904 -26.22 -24.58 7.02
C LYS A 904 -24.86 -25.20 6.76
N THR A 905 -24.09 -25.42 7.82
CA THR A 905 -22.78 -26.07 7.76
C THR A 905 -22.76 -27.31 8.64
N ALA A 906 -21.88 -28.26 8.33
CA ALA A 906 -21.57 -29.39 9.20
C ALA A 906 -20.11 -29.80 9.07
N TRP A 907 -19.57 -30.42 10.12
CA TRP A 907 -18.25 -31.04 10.10
C TRP A 907 -18.31 -32.43 9.47
N PHE A 908 -17.24 -32.78 8.77
CA PHE A 908 -17.05 -34.08 8.14
C PHE A 908 -15.65 -34.60 8.43
N LYS A 909 -15.58 -35.89 8.77
CA LYS A 909 -14.34 -36.66 8.82
C LYS A 909 -14.17 -37.40 7.51
N VAL A 910 -13.03 -37.15 6.87
CA VAL A 910 -12.62 -37.79 5.61
C VAL A 910 -11.41 -38.69 5.92
N PRO A 911 -11.59 -40.02 6.02
CA PRO A 911 -10.52 -40.93 6.40
C PRO A 911 -9.45 -41.03 5.32
N TYR A 912 -8.20 -41.28 5.71
CA TYR A 912 -7.09 -41.53 4.79
C TYR A 912 -6.49 -42.93 5.03
N PRO A 913 -6.14 -43.71 4.00
CA PRO A 913 -6.25 -43.42 2.57
C PRO A 913 -7.67 -43.66 2.00
N TYR A 914 -8.12 -42.77 1.15
CA TYR A 914 -9.47 -42.79 0.55
C TYR A 914 -9.51 -43.23 -0.93
N GLY A 915 -8.36 -43.52 -1.53
CA GLY A 915 -8.23 -43.73 -2.98
C GLY A 915 -8.92 -44.98 -3.52
N HIS A 916 -9.26 -45.92 -2.65
CA HIS A 916 -9.85 -47.21 -2.98
C HIS A 916 -11.35 -47.15 -3.28
N TRP A 917 -12.04 -46.06 -2.93
CA TRP A 917 -13.47 -45.93 -3.17
C TRP A 917 -13.80 -45.55 -4.62
N GLN A 918 -14.69 -46.32 -5.25
CA GLN A 918 -15.12 -46.12 -6.63
C GLN A 918 -16.64 -46.17 -6.75
N TRP A 919 -17.22 -45.20 -7.47
CA TRP A 919 -18.62 -45.23 -7.85
C TRP A 919 -18.82 -46.08 -9.12
N THR A 920 -19.72 -47.06 -9.06
CA THR A 920 -19.99 -47.99 -10.17
C THR A 920 -21.15 -47.55 -11.07
N GLY A 921 -21.72 -46.37 -10.83
CA GLY A 921 -22.94 -45.89 -11.49
C GLY A 921 -24.22 -46.17 -10.68
N LYS A 922 -24.17 -47.10 -9.72
CA LYS A 922 -25.29 -47.43 -8.82
C LYS A 922 -24.90 -47.41 -7.33
N GLU A 923 -23.68 -47.87 -7.02
CA GLU A 923 -23.21 -47.99 -5.64
C GLU A 923 -21.71 -47.70 -5.52
N TRP A 924 -21.28 -47.38 -4.30
CA TRP A 924 -19.87 -47.24 -3.92
C TRP A 924 -19.25 -48.61 -3.61
N LYS A 925 -18.08 -48.89 -4.20
CA LYS A 925 -17.27 -50.08 -3.91
C LYS A 925 -15.89 -49.68 -3.42
N ASN A 926 -15.42 -50.35 -2.37
CA ASN A 926 -14.03 -50.26 -1.95
C ASN A 926 -13.21 -51.31 -2.71
N VAL A 927 -12.28 -50.85 -3.53
CA VAL A 927 -11.41 -51.68 -4.36
C VAL A 927 -9.94 -51.39 -3.97
N PRO A 928 -9.37 -52.19 -3.04
CA PRO A 928 -8.00 -52.01 -2.57
C PRO A 928 -6.98 -51.98 -3.72
N GLY A 929 -5.94 -51.15 -3.60
CA GLY A 929 -4.87 -51.02 -4.60
C GLY A 929 -5.20 -50.20 -5.85
N ASN A 930 -6.48 -49.89 -6.11
CA ASN A 930 -6.87 -49.02 -7.23
C ASN A 930 -6.87 -47.54 -6.85
N GLN A 931 -6.70 -46.67 -7.86
CA GLN A 931 -6.87 -45.22 -7.75
C GLN A 931 -8.33 -44.80 -8.00
N ALA A 932 -8.68 -43.59 -7.57
CA ALA A 932 -10.00 -43.01 -7.84
C ALA A 932 -10.25 -42.86 -9.35
N ARG A 933 -11.49 -43.10 -9.80
CA ARG A 933 -11.88 -42.98 -11.22
C ARG A 933 -12.23 -41.55 -11.58
N PHE A 934 -11.87 -41.15 -12.80
CA PHE A 934 -12.20 -39.85 -13.39
C PHE A 934 -12.70 -40.02 -14.81
N ASN A 935 -13.50 -39.06 -15.28
CA ASN A 935 -13.87 -38.96 -16.68
C ASN A 935 -12.76 -38.20 -17.42
N ILE A 936 -12.26 -38.75 -18.52
CA ILE A 936 -11.25 -38.08 -19.37
C ILE A 936 -11.87 -37.86 -20.75
N ILE A 937 -11.96 -36.59 -21.16
CA ILE A 937 -12.44 -36.20 -22.48
C ILE A 937 -11.22 -35.95 -23.38
N ALA A 938 -11.25 -36.50 -24.59
CA ALA A 938 -10.18 -36.40 -25.60
C ALA A 938 -8.78 -36.82 -25.10
N GLY A 939 -8.69 -37.68 -24.08
CA GLY A 939 -7.41 -38.09 -23.47
C GLY A 939 -6.67 -36.99 -22.70
N LEU A 940 -7.26 -35.78 -22.59
CA LEU A 940 -6.61 -34.60 -22.04
C LEU A 940 -7.35 -34.03 -20.84
N TRP A 941 -8.66 -33.77 -20.95
CA TRP A 941 -9.36 -33.02 -19.91
C TRP A 941 -10.02 -33.93 -18.89
N ARG A 942 -9.57 -33.82 -17.65
CA ARG A 942 -10.11 -34.56 -16.53
C ARG A 942 -11.34 -33.89 -15.92
N LEU A 943 -12.41 -34.65 -15.70
CA LEU A 943 -13.62 -34.25 -14.98
C LEU A 943 -13.93 -35.21 -13.83
N PHE A 944 -14.39 -34.66 -12.71
CA PHE A 944 -14.82 -35.42 -11.55
C PHE A 944 -16.31 -35.74 -11.66
N PRO A 945 -16.74 -36.97 -11.36
CA PRO A 945 -18.14 -37.34 -11.49
C PRO A 945 -19.00 -36.70 -10.39
N ASN A 946 -20.24 -36.35 -10.73
CA ASN A 946 -21.26 -35.91 -9.79
C ASN A 946 -21.95 -37.15 -9.18
N VAL A 947 -21.55 -37.51 -7.96
CA VAL A 947 -21.97 -38.75 -7.28
C VAL A 947 -22.32 -38.46 -5.81
N PRO A 948 -23.17 -39.27 -5.17
CA PRO A 948 -23.47 -39.14 -3.74
C PRO A 948 -22.20 -39.28 -2.87
N LEU A 949 -22.27 -38.85 -1.62
CA LEU A 949 -21.15 -39.00 -0.68
C LEU A 949 -20.74 -40.47 -0.53
N ALA A 950 -19.44 -40.72 -0.47
CA ALA A 950 -18.91 -42.05 -0.19
C ALA A 950 -19.29 -42.50 1.24
N PRO A 951 -19.61 -43.78 1.47
CA PRO A 951 -19.98 -44.30 2.81
C PRO A 951 -18.88 -44.17 3.86
N SER A 952 -17.63 -43.98 3.44
CA SER A 952 -16.49 -43.74 4.32
C SER A 952 -16.45 -42.33 4.91
N ILE A 953 -17.30 -41.42 4.43
CA ILE A 953 -17.39 -40.07 4.95
C ILE A 953 -18.35 -40.06 6.14
N GLU A 954 -17.85 -39.61 7.27
CA GLU A 954 -18.64 -39.48 8.49
C GLU A 954 -18.99 -38.00 8.71
N ARG A 955 -20.28 -37.73 8.94
CA ARG A 955 -20.74 -36.41 9.38
C ARG A 955 -20.62 -36.35 10.89
N LEU A 956 -20.06 -35.25 11.38
CA LEU A 956 -19.90 -34.98 12.80
C LEU A 956 -20.85 -33.85 13.22
N ASP A 957 -21.48 -34.00 14.40
CA ASP A 957 -22.28 -32.95 15.00
C ASP A 957 -21.38 -31.85 15.58
N ASP A 958 -20.30 -32.26 16.26
CA ASP A 958 -19.22 -31.39 16.75
C ASP A 958 -17.85 -31.93 16.32
N LEU A 959 -16.86 -31.04 16.18
CA LEU A 959 -15.51 -31.44 15.80
C LEU A 959 -14.76 -32.05 16.99
N VAL A 960 -14.82 -33.36 17.10
CA VAL A 960 -14.00 -34.16 18.03
C VAL A 960 -13.10 -35.09 17.23
N PRO A 961 -11.82 -34.72 16.99
CA PRO A 961 -10.92 -35.55 16.19
C PRO A 961 -10.53 -36.83 16.95
N ASP A 962 -10.57 -37.96 16.25
CA ASP A 962 -10.30 -39.31 16.78
C ASP A 962 -9.26 -40.09 15.95
N ASP A 963 -8.97 -39.62 14.74
CA ASP A 963 -7.95 -40.15 13.84
C ASP A 963 -7.01 -39.03 13.38
N VAL A 964 -5.72 -39.23 13.62
CA VAL A 964 -4.64 -38.32 13.24
C VAL A 964 -4.48 -38.25 11.71
N GLN A 965 -4.75 -39.31 10.95
CA GLN A 965 -4.59 -39.34 9.49
C GLN A 965 -5.80 -38.80 8.73
N ALA A 966 -6.96 -38.66 9.38
CA ALA A 966 -8.16 -38.14 8.76
C ALA A 966 -8.07 -36.62 8.47
N ASN A 967 -8.78 -36.17 7.43
CA ASN A 967 -9.00 -34.75 7.19
C ASN A 967 -10.34 -34.34 7.80
N TYR A 968 -10.35 -33.31 8.63
CA TYR A 968 -11.56 -32.73 9.20
C TYR A 968 -11.88 -31.42 8.49
N ILE A 969 -13.06 -31.36 7.89
CA ILE A 969 -13.50 -30.21 7.08
C ILE A 969 -14.92 -29.82 7.44
N ARG A 970 -15.19 -28.52 7.53
CA ARG A 970 -16.54 -27.99 7.61
C ARG A 970 -17.01 -27.63 6.21
N ALA A 971 -18.20 -28.09 5.84
CA ALA A 971 -18.73 -27.91 4.49
C ALA A 971 -20.10 -27.22 4.54
N ILE A 972 -20.39 -26.46 3.49
CA ILE A 972 -21.73 -25.92 3.24
C ILE A 972 -22.61 -27.05 2.74
N LEU A 973 -23.76 -27.24 3.38
CA LEU A 973 -24.69 -28.34 3.11
C LEU A 973 -25.53 -28.10 1.84
N PRO A 974 -26.14 -29.18 1.27
CA PRO A 974 -27.10 -29.08 0.19
C PRO A 974 -28.22 -28.07 0.46
N GLY A 975 -28.61 -27.34 -0.58
CA GLY A 975 -29.58 -26.25 -0.51
C GLY A 975 -28.96 -24.88 -0.20
N GLY A 976 -27.69 -24.81 0.20
CA GLY A 976 -26.97 -23.54 0.33
C GLY A 976 -26.91 -22.80 -1.01
N LYS A 977 -27.18 -21.50 -0.98
CA LYS A 977 -27.22 -20.64 -2.16
C LYS A 977 -26.15 -19.57 -2.10
N PHE A 978 -25.51 -19.31 -3.23
CA PHE A 978 -24.58 -18.19 -3.38
C PHE A 978 -24.96 -17.30 -4.56
N HIS A 979 -24.68 -16.02 -4.44
CA HIS A 979 -24.83 -15.03 -5.50
C HIS A 979 -23.47 -14.55 -5.96
N THR A 980 -23.31 -14.42 -7.28
CA THR A 980 -22.10 -13.87 -7.88
C THR A 980 -22.45 -13.08 -9.15
N SER A 981 -21.45 -12.39 -9.69
CA SER A 981 -21.61 -11.71 -10.97
C SER A 981 -20.41 -11.90 -11.88
N ILE A 982 -20.67 -11.94 -13.19
CA ILE A 982 -19.64 -11.97 -14.22
C ILE A 982 -19.79 -10.76 -15.12
N ARG A 983 -18.78 -9.88 -15.13
CA ARG A 983 -18.70 -8.78 -16.10
C ARG A 983 -17.93 -9.27 -17.32
N PHE A 984 -18.41 -8.90 -18.50
CA PHE A 984 -17.81 -9.32 -19.76
C PHE A 984 -17.84 -8.21 -20.80
N TRP A 985 -16.89 -8.23 -21.73
CA TRP A 985 -16.83 -7.25 -22.83
C TRP A 985 -16.23 -7.85 -24.08
N ASN A 986 -16.62 -7.32 -25.24
CA ASN A 986 -16.06 -7.67 -26.53
C ASN A 986 -16.18 -9.15 -26.87
N LEU A 987 -17.25 -9.83 -26.42
CA LEU A 987 -17.52 -11.23 -26.77
C LEU A 987 -18.14 -11.30 -28.16
N LYS A 988 -17.71 -12.29 -28.94
CA LYS A 988 -18.45 -12.72 -30.14
C LYS A 988 -19.72 -13.46 -29.73
N LYS A 989 -20.69 -13.56 -30.64
CA LYS A 989 -21.95 -14.28 -30.39
C LYS A 989 -21.72 -15.70 -29.88
N GLU A 990 -20.89 -16.48 -30.57
CA GLU A 990 -20.58 -17.86 -30.19
C GLU A 990 -19.85 -17.98 -28.85
N GLU A 991 -19.00 -17.00 -28.51
CA GLU A 991 -18.31 -16.96 -27.22
C GLU A 991 -19.31 -16.75 -26.08
N LEU A 992 -20.30 -15.86 -26.28
CA LEU A 992 -21.35 -15.62 -25.29
C LEU A 992 -22.30 -16.82 -25.16
N GLN A 993 -22.71 -17.44 -26.27
CA GLN A 993 -23.53 -18.66 -26.24
C GLN A 993 -22.81 -19.80 -25.48
N ARG A 994 -21.53 -20.01 -25.78
CA ARG A 994 -20.72 -21.02 -25.09
C ARG A 994 -20.52 -20.71 -23.61
N LEU A 995 -20.28 -19.45 -23.26
CA LEU A 995 -20.15 -19.02 -21.87
C LEU A 995 -21.44 -19.27 -21.08
N ILE A 996 -22.60 -18.88 -21.63
CA ILE A 996 -23.91 -19.09 -20.97
C ILE A 996 -24.17 -20.59 -20.79
N TRP A 997 -23.91 -21.42 -21.80
CA TRP A 997 -24.02 -22.88 -21.66
C TRP A 997 -23.08 -23.42 -20.58
N CYS A 998 -21.83 -22.94 -20.52
CA CYS A 998 -20.89 -23.35 -19.48
C CYS A 998 -21.33 -22.93 -18.07
N LEU A 999 -22.17 -21.90 -17.93
CA LEU A 999 -22.68 -21.47 -16.63
C LEU A 999 -23.91 -22.29 -16.24
N GLU A 1000 -24.96 -22.26 -17.06
CA GLU A 1000 -26.26 -22.83 -16.72
C GLU A 1000 -26.36 -24.34 -16.94
N MET A 1001 -25.62 -24.85 -17.93
CA MET A 1001 -25.66 -26.24 -18.40
C MET A 1001 -27.08 -26.72 -18.76
N GLU A 1002 -27.19 -27.97 -19.21
CA GLU A 1002 -28.50 -28.58 -19.49
C GLU A 1002 -29.06 -29.28 -18.25
N ASN A 1003 -30.37 -29.51 -18.26
CA ASN A 1003 -31.07 -30.13 -17.14
C ASN A 1003 -30.46 -31.49 -16.77
N GLY A 1004 -30.22 -31.69 -15.47
CA GLY A 1004 -29.59 -32.89 -14.93
C GLY A 1004 -28.06 -32.90 -15.03
N MET A 1005 -27.42 -31.78 -15.36
CA MET A 1005 -25.97 -31.57 -15.21
C MET A 1005 -25.65 -30.78 -13.95
N ALA A 1006 -24.42 -30.93 -13.44
CA ALA A 1006 -23.90 -30.09 -12.37
C ALA A 1006 -22.40 -29.81 -12.53
N HIS A 1007 -21.98 -28.69 -11.97
CA HIS A 1007 -20.58 -28.32 -11.77
C HIS A 1007 -19.96 -29.09 -10.61
N LYS A 1008 -18.62 -29.09 -10.56
CA LYS A 1008 -17.85 -29.74 -9.49
C LYS A 1008 -16.70 -28.86 -8.98
N VAL A 1009 -16.72 -28.51 -7.70
CA VAL A 1009 -15.79 -27.55 -7.08
C VAL A 1009 -15.24 -28.03 -5.73
N GLY A 1010 -14.12 -27.46 -5.28
CA GLY A 1010 -13.59 -27.68 -3.92
C GLY A 1010 -12.69 -28.91 -3.74
N LYS A 1011 -12.47 -29.27 -2.47
CA LYS A 1011 -11.68 -30.45 -2.04
C LYS A 1011 -12.56 -31.72 -2.08
N THR A 1012 -11.93 -32.89 -2.00
CA THR A 1012 -12.60 -34.21 -1.86
C THR A 1012 -13.66 -34.55 -2.93
N ARG A 1013 -13.59 -33.89 -4.11
CA ARG A 1013 -14.56 -34.01 -5.22
C ARG A 1013 -14.85 -35.45 -5.67
N TYR A 1014 -13.85 -36.32 -5.65
CA TYR A 1014 -14.00 -37.72 -6.07
C TYR A 1014 -14.74 -38.59 -5.04
N LEU A 1015 -15.01 -38.11 -3.82
CA LEU A 1015 -15.83 -38.79 -2.79
C LEU A 1015 -17.26 -38.23 -2.71
N GLY A 1016 -17.69 -37.48 -3.73
CA GLY A 1016 -19.05 -36.94 -3.82
C GLY A 1016 -19.22 -35.49 -3.37
N PHE A 1017 -18.23 -34.86 -2.72
CA PHE A 1017 -18.28 -33.44 -2.37
C PHE A 1017 -18.30 -32.51 -3.60
N GLY A 1018 -18.85 -31.31 -3.45
CA GLY A 1018 -18.58 -30.21 -4.37
C GLY A 1018 -19.53 -30.04 -5.55
N SER A 1019 -20.65 -30.77 -5.61
CA SER A 1019 -21.60 -30.66 -6.72
C SER A 1019 -22.52 -29.46 -6.54
N LEU A 1020 -22.67 -28.63 -7.58
CA LEU A 1020 -23.55 -27.46 -7.56
C LEU A 1020 -24.12 -27.17 -8.95
N THR A 1021 -25.25 -26.47 -9.00
CA THR A 1021 -25.84 -25.92 -10.23
C THR A 1021 -25.73 -24.40 -10.22
N MET A 1022 -25.81 -23.78 -11.38
CA MET A 1022 -25.80 -22.32 -11.52
C MET A 1022 -26.92 -21.92 -12.48
N ARG A 1023 -27.54 -20.76 -12.24
CA ARG A 1023 -28.59 -20.20 -13.09
C ARG A 1023 -28.28 -18.73 -13.37
N VAL A 1024 -28.39 -18.33 -14.63
CA VAL A 1024 -28.34 -16.91 -14.99
C VAL A 1024 -29.66 -16.25 -14.61
N LEU A 1025 -29.58 -15.19 -13.82
CA LEU A 1025 -30.75 -14.52 -13.28
C LEU A 1025 -31.27 -13.42 -14.24
N PRO A 1026 -32.57 -13.04 -14.16
CA PRO A 1026 -33.18 -12.03 -15.02
C PRO A 1026 -32.55 -10.62 -14.94
N GLU A 1027 -31.83 -10.32 -13.86
CA GLU A 1027 -31.08 -9.07 -13.67
C GLU A 1027 -29.84 -9.01 -14.57
N SER A 1028 -29.54 -10.07 -15.32
CA SER A 1028 -28.47 -10.10 -16.33
C SER A 1028 -28.81 -9.21 -17.51
N TYR A 1029 -27.81 -8.50 -18.04
CA TYR A 1029 -28.01 -7.55 -19.14
C TYR A 1029 -26.81 -7.42 -20.06
N LEU A 1030 -27.11 -7.05 -21.30
CA LEU A 1030 -26.16 -6.50 -22.27
C LEU A 1030 -26.16 -4.98 -22.21
N ILE A 1031 -25.03 -4.38 -22.55
CA ILE A 1031 -24.82 -2.93 -22.54
C ILE A 1031 -24.92 -2.40 -23.96
N ASP A 1032 -25.90 -1.53 -24.18
CA ASP A 1032 -25.94 -0.62 -25.30
C ASP A 1032 -25.12 0.63 -24.93
N TRP A 1033 -23.88 0.65 -25.40
CA TRP A 1033 -22.93 1.72 -25.09
C TRP A 1033 -23.38 3.08 -25.63
N ASN A 1034 -24.09 3.10 -26.76
CA ASN A 1034 -24.55 4.34 -27.35
C ASN A 1034 -25.67 4.96 -26.49
N ALA A 1035 -26.68 4.17 -26.12
CA ALA A 1035 -27.76 4.60 -25.23
C ALA A 1035 -27.23 4.99 -23.84
N ARG A 1036 -26.25 4.24 -23.30
CA ARG A 1036 -25.67 4.52 -21.97
C ARG A 1036 -25.10 5.93 -21.88
N TYR A 1037 -24.41 6.38 -22.93
CA TYR A 1037 -23.78 7.69 -22.97
C TYR A 1037 -24.58 8.74 -23.74
N ALA A 1038 -25.81 8.44 -24.16
CA ALA A 1038 -26.75 9.40 -24.76
C ALA A 1038 -27.47 10.28 -23.70
N GLY A 1039 -27.23 10.04 -22.40
CA GLY A 1039 -27.94 10.71 -21.31
C GLY A 1039 -29.23 10.00 -20.91
N ASP A 1040 -29.36 8.70 -21.21
CA ASP A 1040 -30.51 7.89 -20.82
C ASP A 1040 -30.56 7.67 -19.30
N LYS A 1041 -31.42 8.45 -18.63
CA LYS A 1041 -31.65 8.37 -17.18
C LYS A 1041 -32.51 7.19 -16.75
N ASN A 1042 -33.15 6.48 -17.69
CA ASN A 1042 -34.11 5.41 -17.38
C ASN A 1042 -33.48 4.01 -17.37
N GLY A 1043 -32.17 3.91 -17.63
CA GLY A 1043 -31.47 2.62 -17.64
C GLY A 1043 -31.80 1.71 -18.82
N LYS A 1044 -32.43 2.24 -19.90
CA LYS A 1044 -32.78 1.48 -21.12
C LYS A 1044 -31.56 0.99 -21.88
N TRP A 1045 -30.38 1.52 -21.58
CA TRP A 1045 -29.09 1.00 -22.05
C TRP A 1045 -28.77 -0.42 -21.55
N ARG A 1046 -29.43 -0.88 -20.48
CA ARG A 1046 -29.36 -2.28 -20.03
C ARG A 1046 -30.39 -3.08 -20.82
N LYS A 1047 -29.95 -3.79 -21.85
CA LYS A 1047 -30.80 -4.72 -22.59
C LYS A 1047 -30.90 -6.03 -21.81
N PRO A 1048 -32.08 -6.47 -21.36
CA PRO A 1048 -32.22 -7.73 -20.62
C PRO A 1048 -31.63 -8.90 -21.39
N LEU A 1049 -30.99 -9.83 -20.67
CA LEU A 1049 -30.44 -11.06 -21.23
C LEU A 1049 -31.12 -12.25 -20.56
N SER A 1050 -31.83 -13.06 -21.36
CA SER A 1050 -32.44 -14.32 -20.93
C SER A 1050 -31.62 -15.50 -21.45
N ALA A 1051 -31.16 -16.39 -20.55
CA ALA A 1051 -30.27 -17.48 -20.92
C ALA A 1051 -30.84 -18.43 -21.98
N ASP A 1052 -32.14 -18.74 -21.92
CA ASP A 1052 -32.81 -19.63 -22.88
C ASP A 1052 -32.64 -19.19 -24.35
N GLN A 1053 -32.54 -17.87 -24.59
CA GLN A 1053 -32.33 -17.31 -25.92
C GLN A 1053 -30.90 -17.49 -26.45
N TRP A 1054 -29.97 -17.84 -25.56
CA TRP A 1054 -28.54 -17.95 -25.83
C TRP A 1054 -27.99 -19.38 -25.73
N LEU A 1055 -28.75 -20.31 -25.15
CA LEU A 1055 -28.37 -21.72 -25.09
C LEU A 1055 -28.36 -22.33 -26.49
N ASN A 1056 -27.16 -22.74 -26.93
CA ASN A 1056 -26.96 -23.36 -28.24
C ASN A 1056 -25.94 -24.49 -28.14
N SER A 1057 -26.39 -25.73 -28.09
CA SER A 1057 -25.51 -26.91 -27.99
C SER A 1057 -24.63 -27.11 -29.24
N LYS A 1058 -25.00 -26.52 -30.39
CA LYS A 1058 -24.22 -26.67 -31.64
C LYS A 1058 -22.83 -26.00 -31.58
N VAL A 1059 -22.63 -25.04 -30.68
CA VAL A 1059 -21.33 -24.36 -30.51
C VAL A 1059 -20.44 -25.01 -29.44
N ILE A 1060 -20.90 -26.12 -28.85
CA ILE A 1060 -20.23 -26.84 -27.76
C ILE A 1060 -19.48 -28.04 -28.32
N ALA A 1061 -18.14 -27.96 -28.32
CA ALA A 1061 -17.29 -29.11 -28.59
C ALA A 1061 -17.44 -30.17 -27.49
N HIS A 1062 -17.30 -31.44 -27.84
CA HIS A 1062 -17.47 -32.59 -26.93
C HIS A 1062 -18.80 -32.60 -26.16
N HIS A 1063 -19.86 -32.05 -26.74
CA HIS A 1063 -21.17 -31.94 -26.09
C HIS A 1063 -21.67 -33.29 -25.54
N SER A 1064 -21.52 -34.35 -26.33
CA SER A 1064 -21.96 -35.71 -25.96
C SER A 1064 -21.17 -36.31 -24.78
N GLU A 1065 -19.87 -36.05 -24.72
CA GLU A 1065 -19.01 -36.51 -23.63
C GLU A 1065 -19.22 -35.68 -22.37
N LEU A 1066 -19.43 -34.37 -22.51
CA LEU A 1066 -19.78 -33.47 -21.41
C LEU A 1066 -21.12 -33.86 -20.77
N LEU A 1067 -22.14 -34.18 -21.57
CA LEU A 1067 -23.43 -34.74 -21.11
C LEU A 1067 -23.25 -35.95 -20.19
N LYS A 1068 -22.34 -36.86 -20.53
CA LYS A 1068 -22.05 -38.05 -19.73
C LYS A 1068 -21.24 -37.70 -18.49
N ALA A 1069 -20.22 -36.86 -18.64
CA ALA A 1069 -19.25 -36.57 -17.60
C ALA A 1069 -19.80 -35.68 -16.47
N LEU A 1070 -20.74 -34.79 -16.79
CA LEU A 1070 -21.33 -33.82 -15.88
C LEU A 1070 -22.71 -34.25 -15.34
N ASN A 1071 -23.19 -35.44 -15.72
CA ASN A 1071 -24.47 -35.99 -15.31
C ASN A 1071 -24.59 -36.03 -13.78
N ALA A 1072 -25.65 -35.42 -13.27
CA ALA A 1072 -25.98 -35.29 -11.86
C ALA A 1072 -27.34 -35.92 -11.50
N LYS A 1073 -27.96 -36.70 -12.40
CA LYS A 1073 -29.29 -37.32 -12.18
C LYS A 1073 -29.33 -38.32 -11.02
N SER A 1074 -28.16 -38.76 -10.53
CA SER A 1074 -28.03 -39.65 -9.38
C SER A 1074 -27.94 -38.92 -8.03
N LEU A 1075 -27.98 -37.57 -8.03
CA LEU A 1075 -27.89 -36.73 -6.83
C LEU A 1075 -29.26 -36.36 -6.27
#